data_AF-A0A2T0TLQ9-F1
#
_entry.id   AF-A0A2T0TLQ9-F1
#
_cell.length_a   1.000
_cell.length_b   1.000
_cell.length_c   1.000
_cell.angle_alpha   90.00
_cell.angle_beta   90.00
_cell.angle_gamma   90.00
#
_symmetry.space_group_name_H-M   'P 1'
#
loop_
_entity.id
_entity.type
_entity.pdbx_description
1 polymer ?
#
loop_
_entity_poly.entity_id
_entity_poly.type
_entity_poly.pdbx_seq_one_letter_code
_entity_poly.pdbx_strand_id
1 'polypeptide(L)'
;MNLPLSNDGPAWFQVSVVPARTAYLIRAGSRTGFRRAMQEATTRWAGMTEPIIPVRRHGGIDGWWRQVVEFSGVGSVVNVDVLAEDAHAAAKLLNLPLVSLADIDRHGPASWSMHPLMLDDDTADFAPVLAGSGSPLWHAVAAGDFTSAHERSLRSSEVEFARLETDAQVASSALRRSTMIDRTTVQFSENYANGGIGSIPAIIWVTRPNGYLDCLWFWNLRALRPLRFDAGPMMILPVEGASGWAGFDREFSAQLLRRDDFSPDVIFMSINVTESKIIELANFLQLEPSGEKIRSSIFWSGSPRVAPYSYLINPSIDIRDWFAYERRYGQSVEVQGHTSSGLSALRLAPPVKSKFGGKALLCLRSSIFDVFPRRTVVAESIVAGADWDGDSLRIRTKIVGQSKLNLKIPDLGVALDLMVREKTSSYALSDKGKLGSPLLGDSPFMLNAGVYEAAISLTTPRSSELVKQLRAMRERGDGDEQLVELAARWGGRAERRYRSIGDIGKPNGQVAIRALELLCDKGWAERGLEIRCSRCGVSSFIALEAAFGKAVCPGCKDHQSYVSSRSGVNVFYRLNTFLDRASDQGVLPHLLTYAALLKTDPITFLLPGVDVVFPGGDKSEVDIVAIYSGKLLAGEVKTSPSEFNDEQIKRDVSCSKRLGADVHLMASVWDLSQDVREVAKVEADAAGMDLLVLDQSQLRPT
;
A
#
# COMPACT_ATOMS: atom_id res chain seq x y z
N MET A 1 17.77 19.53 -12.69
CA MET A 1 17.15 19.89 -11.39
C MET A 1 15.66 19.61 -11.56
N ASN A 2 15.15 18.48 -11.04
CA ASN A 2 13.73 18.15 -11.18
C ASN A 2 12.93 19.26 -10.51
N LEU A 3 12.04 19.91 -11.26
CA LEU A 3 11.04 20.78 -10.65
C LEU A 3 10.30 19.94 -9.62
N PRO A 4 10.28 20.31 -8.33
CA PRO A 4 9.38 19.65 -7.43
C PRO A 4 7.99 19.85 -8.03
N LEU A 5 7.25 18.75 -8.22
CA LEU A 5 5.81 18.84 -8.11
C LEU A 5 5.60 19.44 -6.73
N SER A 6 5.46 20.76 -6.67
CA SER A 6 5.21 21.41 -5.41
C SER A 6 3.86 20.87 -5.02
N ASN A 7 3.83 19.99 -4.02
CA ASN A 7 2.61 19.67 -3.28
C ASN A 7 2.09 20.90 -2.52
N ASP A 8 2.42 22.11 -2.98
CA ASP A 8 2.05 23.38 -2.42
C ASP A 8 0.73 23.77 -3.06
N GLY A 9 -0.32 23.82 -2.25
CA GLY A 9 -1.64 24.10 -2.77
C GLY A 9 -2.77 23.49 -1.95
N PRO A 10 -4.02 23.73 -2.39
CA PRO A 10 -5.16 23.06 -1.83
C PRO A 10 -5.11 21.55 -2.15
N ALA A 11 -5.27 20.72 -1.13
CA ALA A 11 -5.41 19.28 -1.26
C ALA A 11 -6.67 18.80 -0.52
N TRP A 12 -7.32 17.79 -1.06
CA TRP A 12 -8.47 17.15 -0.44
C TRP A 12 -8.02 15.94 0.38
N PHE A 13 -8.56 15.84 1.58
CA PHE A 13 -8.33 14.73 2.49
C PHE A 13 -9.67 14.10 2.84
N GLN A 14 -9.81 12.81 2.58
CA GLN A 14 -10.85 12.02 3.21
C GLN A 14 -10.35 11.59 4.59
N VAL A 15 -10.99 12.09 5.64
CA VAL A 15 -10.65 11.80 7.03
C VAL A 15 -11.71 10.87 7.60
N SER A 16 -11.29 9.69 8.02
CA SER A 16 -12.16 8.70 8.68
C SER A 16 -11.77 8.54 10.14
N VAL A 17 -12.76 8.46 11.02
CA VAL A 17 -12.54 8.08 12.44
C VAL A 17 -13.03 6.66 12.63
N VAL A 18 -12.13 5.80 13.11
CA VAL A 18 -12.36 4.37 13.27
C VAL A 18 -11.86 3.90 14.65
N PRO A 19 -12.50 2.90 15.28
CA PRO A 19 -11.97 2.25 16.46
C PRO A 19 -10.85 1.30 16.11
N ALA A 20 -9.92 1.11 17.06
CA ALA A 20 -9.08 -0.08 17.06
C ALA A 20 -9.95 -1.32 17.39
N ARG A 21 -10.27 -2.09 16.35
CA ARG A 21 -11.09 -3.29 16.48
C ARG A 21 -10.25 -4.52 16.74
N THR A 22 -10.83 -5.44 17.50
CA THR A 22 -10.18 -6.68 17.91
C THR A 22 -11.05 -7.91 17.66
N ALA A 23 -10.42 -9.07 17.53
CA ALA A 23 -11.11 -10.35 17.65
C ALA A 23 -10.81 -11.01 18.99
N TYR A 24 -11.83 -11.54 19.65
CA TYR A 24 -11.69 -12.15 20.98
C TYR A 24 -11.49 -13.66 20.86
N LEU A 25 -10.34 -14.15 21.32
CA LEU A 25 -10.03 -15.58 21.34
C LEU A 25 -10.65 -16.21 22.60
N ILE A 26 -11.55 -17.16 22.38
CA ILE A 26 -12.16 -17.95 23.45
C ILE A 26 -11.84 -19.43 23.25
N ARG A 27 -11.79 -20.21 24.33
CA ARG A 27 -11.69 -21.66 24.22
C ARG A 27 -12.95 -22.21 23.55
N ALA A 28 -12.80 -23.08 22.56
CA ALA A 28 -13.92 -23.68 21.84
C ALA A 28 -14.92 -24.34 22.81
N GLY A 29 -16.20 -23.96 22.70
CA GLY A 29 -17.27 -24.44 23.60
C GLY A 29 -17.41 -23.68 24.92
N SER A 30 -16.54 -22.69 25.20
CA SER A 30 -16.58 -21.94 26.46
C SER A 30 -17.69 -20.88 26.47
N ARG A 31 -18.78 -21.17 27.18
CA ARG A 31 -19.89 -20.22 27.40
C ARG A 31 -19.47 -19.03 28.26
N THR A 32 -18.63 -19.27 29.26
CA THR A 32 -18.11 -18.23 30.16
C THR A 32 -17.13 -17.32 29.42
N GLY A 33 -16.23 -17.89 28.62
CA GLY A 33 -15.33 -17.14 27.75
C GLY A 33 -16.10 -16.29 26.74
N PHE A 34 -17.11 -16.87 26.08
CA PHE A 34 -17.98 -16.15 25.15
C PHE A 34 -18.72 -14.98 25.79
N ARG A 35 -19.33 -15.17 26.97
CA ARG A 35 -19.95 -14.06 27.70
C ARG A 35 -18.94 -13.00 28.10
N ARG A 36 -17.75 -13.39 28.60
CA ARG A 36 -16.71 -12.42 28.99
C ARG A 36 -16.22 -11.61 27.78
N ALA A 37 -16.09 -12.25 26.62
CA ALA A 37 -15.74 -11.60 25.36
C ALA A 37 -16.82 -10.58 24.95
N MET A 38 -18.11 -10.94 24.95
CA MET A 38 -19.19 -9.99 24.68
C MET A 38 -19.19 -8.83 25.66
N GLN A 39 -18.97 -9.11 26.96
CA GLN A 39 -18.89 -8.08 27.98
C GLN A 39 -17.76 -7.08 27.73
N GLU A 40 -16.62 -7.54 27.19
CA GLU A 40 -15.53 -6.66 26.80
C GLU A 40 -15.81 -5.93 25.49
N ALA A 41 -16.30 -6.63 24.47
CA ALA A 41 -16.65 -6.00 23.20
C ALA A 41 -17.66 -4.86 23.40
N THR A 42 -18.67 -5.07 24.27
CA THR A 42 -19.68 -4.05 24.59
C THR A 42 -19.07 -2.77 25.16
N THR A 43 -17.92 -2.83 25.85
CA THR A 43 -17.26 -1.62 26.40
C THR A 43 -16.46 -0.85 25.34
N ARG A 44 -16.30 -1.39 24.13
CA ARG A 44 -15.39 -0.88 23.10
C ARG A 44 -16.15 -0.67 21.81
N TRP A 45 -16.66 0.54 21.63
CA TRP A 45 -17.58 0.87 20.53
C TRP A 45 -18.76 -0.10 20.41
N ALA A 46 -19.24 -0.59 21.56
CA ALA A 46 -20.34 -1.54 21.65
C ALA A 46 -20.10 -2.91 20.98
N GLY A 47 -18.89 -3.19 20.48
CA GLY A 47 -18.55 -4.52 19.97
C GLY A 47 -19.31 -4.92 18.72
N MET A 48 -19.92 -3.96 17.99
CA MET A 48 -20.77 -4.26 16.85
C MET A 48 -20.05 -5.02 15.74
N THR A 49 -18.76 -4.75 15.55
CA THR A 49 -17.93 -5.27 14.46
C THR A 49 -16.71 -6.05 14.95
N GLU A 50 -16.75 -6.50 16.21
CA GLU A 50 -15.67 -7.25 16.83
C GLU A 50 -16.07 -8.72 16.96
N PRO A 51 -15.44 -9.64 16.19
CA PRO A 51 -15.81 -11.05 16.20
C PRO A 51 -15.24 -11.79 17.44
N ILE A 52 -15.85 -12.92 17.78
CA ILE A 52 -15.42 -13.81 18.86
C ILE A 52 -15.07 -15.17 18.24
N ILE A 53 -13.83 -15.59 18.41
CA ILE A 53 -13.22 -16.71 17.67
C ILE A 53 -12.97 -17.89 18.60
N PRO A 54 -13.62 -19.03 18.38
CA PRO A 54 -13.35 -20.24 19.15
C PRO A 54 -12.01 -20.87 18.72
N VAL A 55 -11.15 -21.12 19.70
CA VAL A 55 -9.82 -21.70 19.52
C VAL A 55 -9.79 -23.11 20.13
N ARG A 56 -9.35 -24.08 19.32
CA ARG A 56 -9.08 -25.46 19.74
C ARG A 56 -7.65 -25.57 20.26
N ARG A 57 -7.31 -26.74 20.81
CA ARG A 57 -5.92 -27.05 21.23
C ARG A 57 -4.94 -26.81 20.09
N HIS A 58 -3.72 -26.44 20.44
CA HIS A 58 -2.62 -26.10 19.53
C HIS A 58 -2.94 -24.90 18.62
N GLY A 59 -3.83 -24.00 19.05
CA GLY A 59 -4.21 -22.80 18.31
C GLY A 59 -5.08 -23.06 17.08
N GLY A 60 -5.73 -24.23 16.98
CA GLY A 60 -6.56 -24.57 15.83
C GLY A 60 -7.81 -23.69 15.70
N ILE A 61 -8.03 -23.12 14.52
CA ILE A 61 -9.19 -22.28 14.18
C ILE A 61 -9.85 -22.85 12.91
N ASP A 62 -11.17 -23.08 12.96
CA ASP A 62 -11.92 -23.55 11.79
C ASP A 62 -11.88 -22.52 10.65
N GLY A 63 -11.94 -23.00 9.39
CA GLY A 63 -11.76 -22.17 8.20
C GLY A 63 -12.70 -20.96 8.12
N TRP A 64 -13.97 -21.14 8.47
CA TRP A 64 -14.94 -20.04 8.52
C TRP A 64 -14.55 -18.94 9.50
N TRP A 65 -14.07 -19.28 10.70
CA TRP A 65 -13.69 -18.26 11.68
C TRP A 65 -12.45 -17.49 11.27
N ARG A 66 -11.54 -18.11 10.49
CA ARG A 66 -10.42 -17.38 9.87
C ARG A 66 -10.91 -16.36 8.85
N GLN A 67 -11.87 -16.75 7.99
CA GLN A 67 -12.51 -15.83 7.04
C GLN A 67 -13.24 -14.70 7.75
N VAL A 68 -13.90 -14.96 8.89
CA VAL A 68 -14.54 -13.90 9.69
C VAL A 68 -13.50 -12.87 10.16
N VAL A 69 -12.34 -13.31 10.67
CA VAL A 69 -11.27 -12.38 11.08
C VAL A 69 -10.77 -11.57 9.89
N GLU A 70 -10.52 -12.23 8.75
CA GLU A 70 -10.06 -11.61 7.51
C GLU A 70 -11.04 -10.54 7.01
N PHE A 71 -12.31 -10.88 6.78
CA PHE A 71 -13.33 -9.94 6.29
C PHE A 71 -13.69 -8.86 7.31
N SER A 72 -13.55 -9.14 8.61
CA SER A 72 -13.76 -8.13 9.63
C SER A 72 -12.69 -7.06 9.60
N GLY A 73 -11.46 -7.35 9.14
CA GLY A 73 -10.36 -6.38 9.11
C GLY A 73 -9.96 -5.85 10.49
N VAL A 74 -9.94 -6.71 11.51
CA VAL A 74 -9.49 -6.36 12.87
C VAL A 74 -7.96 -6.20 12.92
N GLY A 75 -7.47 -5.33 13.81
CA GLY A 75 -6.04 -5.03 13.91
C GLY A 75 -5.27 -5.84 14.97
N SER A 76 -5.97 -6.64 15.78
CA SER A 76 -5.36 -7.45 16.85
C SER A 76 -6.31 -8.53 17.35
N VAL A 77 -5.76 -9.48 18.12
CA VAL A 77 -6.53 -10.50 18.82
C VAL A 77 -6.34 -10.40 20.33
N VAL A 78 -7.38 -10.71 21.09
CA VAL A 78 -7.37 -10.62 22.57
C VAL A 78 -7.60 -11.99 23.17
N ASN A 79 -6.70 -12.45 24.04
CA ASN A 79 -6.92 -13.70 24.77
C ASN A 79 -7.92 -13.49 25.93
N VAL A 80 -9.07 -14.17 25.88
CA VAL A 80 -10.09 -14.12 26.93
C VAL A 80 -9.95 -15.28 27.91
N ASP A 81 -9.96 -16.51 27.41
CA ASP A 81 -9.89 -17.73 28.26
C ASP A 81 -9.20 -18.92 27.58
N VAL A 82 -8.39 -18.66 26.55
CA VAL A 82 -7.57 -19.67 25.86
C VAL A 82 -6.25 -19.84 26.64
N LEU A 83 -5.70 -21.06 26.63
CA LEU A 83 -4.35 -21.29 27.16
C LEU A 83 -3.33 -20.42 26.42
N ALA A 84 -2.34 -19.89 27.13
CA ALA A 84 -1.42 -18.91 26.57
C ALA A 84 -0.74 -19.42 25.29
N GLU A 85 -0.24 -20.65 25.28
CA GLU A 85 0.41 -21.25 24.10
C GLU A 85 -0.54 -21.35 22.89
N ASP A 86 -1.76 -21.81 23.11
CA ASP A 86 -2.79 -21.93 22.07
C ASP A 86 -3.19 -20.55 21.52
N ALA A 87 -3.28 -19.53 22.38
CA ALA A 87 -3.57 -18.17 21.98
C ALA A 87 -2.44 -17.56 21.12
N HIS A 88 -1.18 -17.82 21.46
CA HIS A 88 -0.03 -17.40 20.64
C HIS A 88 -0.01 -18.11 19.28
N ALA A 89 -0.30 -19.42 19.26
CA ALA A 89 -0.39 -20.18 18.03
C ALA A 89 -1.54 -19.67 17.13
N ALA A 90 -2.70 -19.38 17.70
CA ALA A 90 -3.84 -18.78 17.01
C ALA A 90 -3.51 -17.38 16.46
N ALA A 91 -2.88 -16.52 17.26
CA ALA A 91 -2.47 -15.18 16.83
C ALA A 91 -1.46 -15.21 15.68
N LYS A 92 -0.49 -16.13 15.73
CA LYS A 92 0.47 -16.38 14.65
C LYS A 92 -0.22 -16.88 13.38
N LEU A 93 -1.17 -17.80 13.51
CA LEU A 93 -1.96 -18.32 12.39
C LEU A 93 -2.77 -17.22 11.69
N LEU A 94 -3.31 -16.28 12.46
CA LEU A 94 -4.07 -15.13 11.95
C LEU A 94 -3.18 -13.96 11.51
N ASN A 95 -1.86 -14.03 11.73
CA ASN A 95 -0.91 -12.94 11.51
C ASN A 95 -1.33 -11.63 12.21
N LEU A 96 -1.78 -11.73 13.46
CA LEU A 96 -2.24 -10.59 14.26
C LEU A 96 -1.52 -10.50 15.60
N PRO A 97 -1.28 -9.29 16.13
CA PRO A 97 -0.68 -9.14 17.46
C PRO A 97 -1.66 -9.62 18.54
N LEU A 98 -1.13 -10.40 19.48
CA LEU A 98 -1.87 -10.88 20.66
C LEU A 98 -1.79 -9.86 21.79
N VAL A 99 -2.96 -9.50 22.34
CA VAL A 99 -3.11 -8.57 23.47
C VAL A 99 -3.75 -9.30 24.63
N SER A 100 -3.31 -9.01 25.86
CA SER A 100 -3.94 -9.53 27.06
C SER A 100 -5.25 -8.77 27.31
N LEU A 101 -6.28 -9.45 27.82
CA LEU A 101 -7.53 -8.78 28.20
C LEU A 101 -7.32 -7.69 29.27
N ALA A 102 -6.31 -7.83 30.13
CA ALA A 102 -6.00 -6.84 31.17
C ALA A 102 -5.40 -5.54 30.62
N ASP A 103 -4.76 -5.60 29.44
CA ASP A 103 -4.02 -4.50 28.84
C ASP A 103 -4.71 -3.88 27.62
N ILE A 104 -5.86 -4.43 27.24
CA ILE A 104 -6.60 -4.06 26.02
C ILE A 104 -6.84 -2.55 25.86
N ASP A 105 -7.06 -1.82 26.96
CA ASP A 105 -7.28 -0.36 26.97
C ASP A 105 -6.05 0.45 27.40
N ARG A 106 -4.99 -0.22 27.87
CA ARG A 106 -3.79 0.42 28.47
C ARG A 106 -2.75 0.73 27.41
N HIS A 107 -2.39 -0.25 26.60
CA HIS A 107 -1.32 -0.13 25.61
C HIS A 107 -1.54 -1.02 24.39
N GLY A 108 -0.74 -0.81 23.35
CA GLY A 108 -0.77 -1.62 22.14
C GLY A 108 -1.90 -1.22 21.17
N PRO A 109 -2.06 -1.98 20.07
CA PRO A 109 -2.94 -1.62 18.95
C PRO A 109 -4.40 -1.53 19.37
N ALA A 110 -4.87 -2.38 20.28
CA ALA A 110 -6.25 -2.39 20.76
C ALA A 110 -6.62 -1.16 21.61
N SER A 111 -5.66 -0.47 22.22
CA SER A 111 -5.96 0.61 23.19
C SER A 111 -6.58 1.87 22.59
N TRP A 112 -6.68 1.97 21.27
CA TRP A 112 -7.22 3.12 20.54
C TRP A 112 -8.71 2.96 20.23
N SER A 113 -9.47 2.72 21.29
CA SER A 113 -10.92 2.52 21.28
C SER A 113 -11.57 3.39 22.36
N MET A 114 -12.90 3.49 22.35
CA MET A 114 -13.64 4.29 23.30
C MET A 114 -14.93 3.60 23.75
N HIS A 115 -15.38 3.97 24.95
CA HIS A 115 -16.62 3.46 25.50
C HIS A 115 -17.83 4.01 24.74
N PRO A 116 -18.84 3.19 24.38
CA PRO A 116 -20.00 3.64 23.61
C PRO A 116 -20.75 4.81 24.25
N LEU A 117 -20.73 4.90 25.58
CA LEU A 117 -21.38 5.99 26.31
C LEU A 117 -20.62 7.33 26.28
N MET A 118 -19.37 7.33 25.80
CA MET A 118 -18.59 8.57 25.60
C MET A 118 -18.88 9.24 24.26
N LEU A 119 -19.64 8.55 23.39
CA LEU A 119 -20.12 9.06 22.12
C LEU A 119 -21.39 9.88 22.33
N ASP A 120 -21.49 10.97 21.58
CA ASP A 120 -22.64 11.87 21.67
C ASP A 120 -23.68 11.51 20.64
N ASP A 121 -24.81 10.97 21.09
CA ASP A 121 -25.86 10.46 20.21
C ASP A 121 -27.10 11.34 20.38
N ASP A 122 -27.15 12.38 19.55
CA ASP A 122 -28.28 13.32 19.47
C ASP A 122 -29.59 12.64 19.04
N THR A 123 -29.54 11.36 18.61
CA THR A 123 -30.71 10.65 18.05
C THR A 123 -31.39 9.71 19.04
N ALA A 124 -30.81 9.50 20.22
CA ALA A 124 -31.38 8.59 21.20
C ALA A 124 -32.26 9.31 22.21
N ASP A 125 -33.57 9.13 22.08
CA ASP A 125 -34.57 9.60 23.05
C ASP A 125 -34.50 8.87 24.40
N PHE A 126 -33.80 7.73 24.47
CA PHE A 126 -33.77 6.85 25.64
C PHE A 126 -32.37 6.35 25.97
N ALA A 127 -32.15 6.03 27.26
CA ALA A 127 -30.92 5.38 27.71
C ALA A 127 -30.76 3.99 27.07
N PRO A 128 -29.55 3.62 26.63
CA PRO A 128 -29.33 2.34 25.97
C PRO A 128 -29.56 1.16 26.92
N VAL A 129 -30.08 0.07 26.35
CA VAL A 129 -30.46 -1.13 27.07
C VAL A 129 -29.35 -2.18 27.06
N LEU A 130 -29.08 -2.77 28.22
CA LEU A 130 -28.22 -3.92 28.42
C LEU A 130 -29.05 -5.14 28.83
N ALA A 131 -28.47 -6.32 28.60
CA ALA A 131 -28.94 -7.56 29.17
C ALA A 131 -28.98 -7.51 30.71
N GLY A 132 -29.92 -8.22 31.33
CA GLY A 132 -29.93 -8.44 32.77
C GLY A 132 -28.68 -9.18 33.24
N SER A 133 -28.24 -8.95 34.49
CA SER A 133 -27.10 -9.67 35.06
C SER A 133 -27.42 -11.17 35.17
N GLY A 134 -26.56 -12.03 34.60
CA GLY A 134 -26.80 -13.48 34.61
C GLY A 134 -27.96 -13.96 33.72
N SER A 135 -28.53 -13.06 32.91
CA SER A 135 -29.56 -13.38 31.91
C SER A 135 -29.13 -14.48 30.94
N PRO A 136 -30.07 -15.11 30.20
CA PRO A 136 -29.73 -16.06 29.14
C PRO A 136 -28.73 -15.49 28.11
N LEU A 137 -27.92 -16.35 27.48
CA LEU A 137 -26.87 -15.90 26.54
C LEU A 137 -27.40 -15.02 25.39
N TRP A 138 -28.60 -15.30 24.90
CA TRP A 138 -29.17 -14.53 23.78
C TRP A 138 -29.45 -13.06 24.16
N HIS A 139 -29.71 -12.74 25.44
CA HIS A 139 -29.85 -11.34 25.88
C HIS A 139 -28.55 -10.58 25.68
N ALA A 140 -27.43 -11.17 26.10
CA ALA A 140 -26.11 -10.54 25.98
C ALA A 140 -25.70 -10.36 24.51
N VAL A 141 -26.10 -11.28 23.64
CA VAL A 141 -25.88 -11.17 22.19
C VAL A 141 -26.74 -10.06 21.57
N ALA A 142 -28.01 -9.98 21.97
CA ALA A 142 -28.97 -9.02 21.41
C ALA A 142 -28.72 -7.59 21.90
N ALA A 143 -28.42 -7.42 23.19
CA ALA A 143 -28.36 -6.11 23.84
C ALA A 143 -26.98 -5.72 24.39
N GLY A 144 -26.02 -6.63 24.44
CA GLY A 144 -24.73 -6.41 25.08
C GLY A 144 -24.80 -6.64 26.59
N ASP A 145 -23.64 -6.71 27.25
CA ASP A 145 -23.55 -6.93 28.69
C ASP A 145 -22.29 -6.26 29.25
N PHE A 146 -22.24 -6.04 30.57
CA PHE A 146 -21.06 -5.56 31.28
C PHE A 146 -20.74 -6.44 32.49
N THR A 147 -19.47 -6.48 32.85
CA THR A 147 -19.06 -7.01 34.16
C THR A 147 -19.55 -6.08 35.27
N SER A 148 -19.78 -6.63 36.47
CA SER A 148 -20.14 -5.83 37.65
C SER A 148 -19.04 -4.85 38.07
N ALA A 149 -17.77 -5.12 37.72
CA ALA A 149 -16.67 -4.19 37.94
C ALA A 149 -16.77 -2.97 37.02
N HIS A 150 -17.03 -3.22 35.74
CA HIS A 150 -17.21 -2.16 34.74
C HIS A 150 -18.42 -1.29 35.06
N GLU A 151 -19.54 -1.90 35.41
CA GLU A 151 -20.76 -1.18 35.77
C GLU A 151 -20.56 -0.22 36.95
N ARG A 152 -19.82 -0.66 37.99
CA ARG A 152 -19.47 0.21 39.13
C ARG A 152 -18.64 1.42 38.71
N SER A 153 -17.73 1.28 37.74
CA SER A 153 -16.94 2.40 37.23
C SER A 153 -17.75 3.42 36.41
N LEU A 154 -18.85 2.99 35.76
CA LEU A 154 -19.70 3.89 34.98
C LEU A 154 -20.70 4.64 35.86
N ARG A 155 -21.23 4.00 36.90
CA ARG A 155 -22.19 4.64 37.83
C ARG A 155 -21.58 5.82 38.59
N SER A 156 -20.25 5.87 38.74
CA SER A 156 -19.55 7.05 39.29
C SER A 156 -19.43 8.22 38.31
N SER A 157 -19.84 8.07 37.05
CA SER A 157 -19.63 9.05 35.97
C SER A 157 -20.93 9.68 35.45
N GLU A 158 -22.05 9.54 36.17
CA GLU A 158 -23.38 10.08 35.79
C GLU A 158 -23.90 9.62 34.41
N VAL A 159 -23.45 8.44 33.96
CA VAL A 159 -23.85 7.90 32.66
C VAL A 159 -25.06 6.98 32.82
N GLU A 160 -26.12 7.24 32.05
CA GLU A 160 -27.36 6.47 32.10
C GLU A 160 -27.38 5.28 31.13
N PHE A 161 -27.82 4.12 31.62
CA PHE A 161 -28.18 2.93 30.85
C PHE A 161 -29.17 2.10 31.68
N ALA A 162 -29.97 1.25 31.03
CA ALA A 162 -30.94 0.40 31.69
C ALA A 162 -30.57 -1.09 31.52
N ARG A 163 -30.80 -1.92 32.56
CA ARG A 163 -30.79 -3.38 32.43
C ARG A 163 -32.22 -3.87 32.38
N LEU A 164 -32.56 -4.63 31.34
CA LEU A 164 -33.88 -5.25 31.22
C LEU A 164 -33.81 -6.72 31.63
N GLU A 165 -34.82 -7.17 32.37
CA GLU A 165 -34.86 -8.51 32.95
C GLU A 165 -35.73 -9.49 32.17
N THR A 166 -36.68 -8.98 31.37
CA THR A 166 -37.63 -9.82 30.64
C THR A 166 -37.24 -10.00 29.17
N ASP A 167 -37.53 -11.18 28.64
CA ASP A 167 -37.26 -11.53 27.24
C ASP A 167 -37.93 -10.56 26.25
N ALA A 168 -39.21 -10.25 26.47
CA ALA A 168 -39.98 -9.35 25.60
C ALA A 168 -39.36 -7.95 25.51
N GLN A 169 -38.91 -7.42 26.64
CA GLN A 169 -38.27 -6.11 26.73
C GLN A 169 -36.96 -6.06 25.93
N VAL A 170 -36.10 -7.05 26.12
CA VAL A 170 -34.82 -7.14 25.39
C VAL A 170 -35.07 -7.28 23.88
N ALA A 171 -36.02 -8.11 23.48
CA ALA A 171 -36.39 -8.28 22.07
C ALA A 171 -36.93 -6.98 21.46
N SER A 172 -37.89 -6.30 22.10
CA SER A 172 -38.40 -5.01 21.62
C SER A 172 -37.31 -3.94 21.55
N SER A 173 -36.40 -3.89 22.52
CA SER A 173 -35.26 -2.94 22.47
C SER A 173 -34.29 -3.24 21.33
N ALA A 174 -33.96 -4.51 21.10
CA ALA A 174 -33.14 -4.92 19.95
C ALA A 174 -33.82 -4.59 18.61
N LEU A 175 -35.13 -4.79 18.51
CA LEU A 175 -35.92 -4.48 17.32
C LEU A 175 -35.92 -2.98 17.00
N ARG A 176 -36.00 -2.14 18.05
CA ARG A 176 -35.98 -0.67 17.94
C ARG A 176 -34.57 -0.09 17.88
N ARG A 177 -33.53 -0.93 17.88
CA ARG A 177 -32.11 -0.54 17.91
C ARG A 177 -31.75 0.37 19.09
N SER A 178 -32.39 0.16 20.24
CA SER A 178 -32.18 0.94 21.46
C SER A 178 -31.25 0.23 22.46
N THR A 179 -30.46 -0.74 21.99
CA THR A 179 -29.56 -1.52 22.84
C THR A 179 -28.18 -0.88 22.96
N MET A 180 -27.38 -1.33 23.92
CA MET A 180 -25.99 -0.90 24.04
C MET A 180 -25.19 -1.26 22.79
N ILE A 181 -25.45 -2.44 22.21
CA ILE A 181 -24.81 -2.91 20.97
C ILE A 181 -25.03 -1.94 19.80
N ASP A 182 -26.24 -1.38 19.68
CA ASP A 182 -26.58 -0.47 18.58
C ASP A 182 -26.06 0.96 18.79
N ARG A 183 -25.69 1.31 20.03
CA ARG A 183 -25.38 2.68 20.46
C ARG A 183 -24.36 3.41 19.59
N THR A 184 -23.37 2.68 19.06
CA THR A 184 -22.30 3.30 18.26
C THR A 184 -22.58 3.30 16.77
N THR A 185 -23.55 2.52 16.30
CA THR A 185 -23.75 2.25 14.87
C THR A 185 -24.15 3.47 14.05
N VAL A 186 -24.71 4.51 14.67
CA VAL A 186 -25.06 5.77 13.98
C VAL A 186 -23.82 6.61 13.68
N GLN A 187 -22.85 6.63 14.59
CA GLN A 187 -21.57 7.36 14.44
C GLN A 187 -20.45 6.50 13.88
N PHE A 188 -20.71 5.20 13.75
CA PHE A 188 -19.81 4.22 13.20
C PHE A 188 -20.43 3.71 11.91
N SER A 189 -20.19 4.44 10.81
CA SER A 189 -20.73 4.11 9.49
C SER A 189 -19.88 3.05 8.77
N GLU A 190 -20.26 2.70 7.54
CA GLU A 190 -19.45 1.92 6.60
C GLU A 190 -18.99 2.88 5.49
N ASN A 191 -17.68 3.15 5.42
CA ASN A 191 -17.11 4.11 4.47
C ASN A 191 -16.55 3.46 3.20
N TYR A 192 -16.42 2.14 3.19
CA TYR A 192 -15.98 1.37 2.04
C TYR A 192 -16.53 -0.05 2.12
N ALA A 193 -17.01 -0.56 0.99
CA ALA A 193 -17.34 -1.95 0.76
C ALA A 193 -16.97 -2.30 -0.67
N ASN A 194 -16.31 -3.44 -0.87
CA ASN A 194 -15.99 -3.98 -2.18
C ASN A 194 -16.55 -5.39 -2.29
N GLY A 195 -17.57 -5.53 -3.11
CA GLY A 195 -18.49 -6.65 -3.01
C GLY A 195 -19.56 -6.40 -1.95
N GLY A 196 -20.52 -7.32 -1.91
CA GLY A 196 -21.72 -7.20 -1.09
C GLY A 196 -22.98 -7.35 -1.92
N ILE A 197 -23.96 -7.97 -1.30
CA ILE A 197 -25.30 -8.07 -1.83
C ILE A 197 -26.04 -6.81 -1.37
N GLY A 198 -26.89 -6.24 -2.23
CA GLY A 198 -27.66 -5.04 -1.88
C GLY A 198 -28.70 -5.33 -0.79
N SER A 199 -29.98 -5.10 -1.06
CA SER A 199 -31.01 -5.44 -0.09
C SER A 199 -31.21 -6.96 -0.02
N ILE A 200 -31.17 -7.51 1.19
CA ILE A 200 -31.41 -8.93 1.49
C ILE A 200 -32.64 -9.10 2.42
N PRO A 201 -33.23 -10.31 2.45
CA PRO A 201 -34.26 -10.66 3.42
C PRO A 201 -33.82 -10.39 4.87
N ALA A 202 -34.78 -10.13 5.77
CA ALA A 202 -34.46 -10.02 7.18
C ALA A 202 -34.06 -11.38 7.72
N ILE A 203 -32.98 -11.46 8.49
CA ILE A 203 -32.49 -12.72 9.06
C ILE A 203 -32.92 -12.79 10.52
N ILE A 204 -33.74 -13.78 10.84
CA ILE A 204 -34.16 -14.07 12.21
C ILE A 204 -33.45 -15.34 12.67
N TRP A 205 -32.46 -15.15 13.53
CA TRP A 205 -31.73 -16.26 14.13
C TRP A 205 -32.49 -16.77 15.35
N VAL A 206 -32.94 -18.01 15.30
CA VAL A 206 -33.72 -18.62 16.38
C VAL A 206 -32.79 -19.46 17.26
N THR A 207 -32.87 -19.25 18.57
CA THR A 207 -31.99 -19.92 19.53
C THR A 207 -32.77 -20.46 20.73
N ARG A 208 -32.19 -21.41 21.46
CA ARG A 208 -32.61 -21.70 22.84
C ARG A 208 -32.07 -20.61 23.76
N PRO A 209 -32.66 -20.37 24.95
CA PRO A 209 -32.21 -19.29 25.84
C PRO A 209 -30.68 -19.26 26.10
N ASN A 210 -30.04 -20.42 26.22
CA ASN A 210 -28.58 -20.55 26.39
C ASN A 210 -27.89 -21.31 25.24
N GLY A 211 -28.41 -21.20 24.02
CA GLY A 211 -27.87 -21.83 22.82
C GLY A 211 -26.52 -21.23 22.38
N TYR A 212 -25.42 -21.82 22.83
CA TYR A 212 -24.06 -21.31 22.58
C TYR A 212 -23.72 -21.15 21.08
N LEU A 213 -23.93 -22.19 20.27
CA LEU A 213 -23.54 -22.16 18.86
C LEU A 213 -24.34 -21.12 18.07
N ASP A 214 -25.65 -21.07 18.27
CA ASP A 214 -26.54 -20.08 17.65
C ASP A 214 -26.11 -18.65 17.99
N CYS A 215 -25.85 -18.39 19.28
CA CYS A 215 -25.37 -17.10 19.76
C CYS A 215 -24.02 -16.70 19.16
N LEU A 216 -23.07 -17.64 19.08
CA LEU A 216 -21.74 -17.42 18.51
C LEU A 216 -21.82 -17.10 17.00
N TRP A 217 -22.60 -17.87 16.26
CA TRP A 217 -22.79 -17.67 14.82
C TRP A 217 -23.47 -16.35 14.53
N PHE A 218 -24.56 -16.04 15.23
CA PHE A 218 -25.22 -14.75 15.10
C PHE A 218 -24.28 -13.59 15.41
N TRP A 219 -23.53 -13.65 16.52
CA TRP A 219 -22.59 -12.58 16.90
C TRP A 219 -21.59 -12.29 15.79
N ASN A 220 -20.97 -13.34 15.24
CA ASN A 220 -19.94 -13.23 14.21
C ASN A 220 -20.50 -12.81 12.85
N LEU A 221 -21.67 -13.29 12.44
CA LEU A 221 -22.32 -12.82 11.22
C LEU A 221 -22.74 -11.35 11.34
N ARG A 222 -23.28 -10.96 12.50
CA ARG A 222 -23.58 -9.55 12.82
C ARG A 222 -22.32 -8.68 12.79
N ALA A 223 -21.17 -9.19 13.25
CA ALA A 223 -19.90 -8.48 13.16
C ALA A 223 -19.43 -8.22 11.72
N LEU A 224 -19.94 -9.01 10.77
CA LEU A 224 -19.76 -8.82 9.32
C LEU A 224 -21.01 -8.22 8.65
N ARG A 225 -21.98 -7.70 9.40
CA ARG A 225 -23.16 -7.08 8.80
C ARG A 225 -22.81 -5.69 8.28
N PRO A 226 -23.29 -5.28 7.11
CA PRO A 226 -23.26 -3.87 6.74
C PRO A 226 -24.02 -3.03 7.79
N LEU A 227 -23.46 -1.88 8.19
CA LEU A 227 -24.08 -1.01 9.20
C LEU A 227 -25.25 -0.17 8.65
N ARG A 228 -25.43 -0.17 7.33
CA ARG A 228 -26.65 0.32 6.68
C ARG A 228 -27.77 -0.70 6.90
N PHE A 229 -28.49 -0.54 8.00
CA PHE A 229 -29.48 -1.49 8.51
C PHE A 229 -30.50 -1.95 7.45
N ASP A 230 -30.98 -1.05 6.60
CA ASP A 230 -31.98 -1.34 5.56
C ASP A 230 -31.51 -2.39 4.54
N ALA A 231 -30.20 -2.53 4.35
CA ALA A 231 -29.63 -3.51 3.44
C ALA A 231 -29.81 -4.94 3.94
N GLY A 232 -29.83 -5.19 5.25
CA GLY A 232 -29.98 -6.54 5.80
C GLY A 232 -30.25 -6.58 7.30
N PRO A 233 -31.51 -6.38 7.74
CA PRO A 233 -31.91 -6.47 9.14
C PRO A 233 -31.59 -7.86 9.70
N MET A 234 -31.01 -7.90 10.90
CA MET A 234 -30.71 -9.15 11.59
C MET A 234 -31.15 -9.07 13.04
N MET A 235 -31.81 -10.13 13.52
CA MET A 235 -32.27 -10.24 14.91
C MET A 235 -32.04 -11.66 15.43
N ILE A 236 -31.82 -11.79 16.73
CA ILE A 236 -31.80 -13.08 17.43
C ILE A 236 -33.00 -13.15 18.37
N LEU A 237 -33.74 -14.27 18.33
CA LEU A 237 -34.93 -14.50 19.16
C LEU A 237 -34.85 -15.88 19.86
N PRO A 238 -35.28 -15.97 21.13
CA PRO A 238 -35.50 -17.25 21.77
C PRO A 238 -36.68 -17.97 21.13
N VAL A 239 -36.58 -19.29 21.00
CA VAL A 239 -37.69 -20.14 20.54
C VAL A 239 -38.80 -20.29 21.59
N GLU A 240 -38.43 -20.18 22.88
CA GLU A 240 -39.34 -20.30 24.01
C GLU A 240 -39.84 -18.92 24.44
N GLY A 241 -41.12 -18.82 24.82
CA GLY A 241 -41.70 -17.61 25.42
C GLY A 241 -42.08 -16.49 24.45
N ALA A 242 -41.53 -16.47 23.24
CA ALA A 242 -41.79 -15.42 22.24
C ALA A 242 -43.27 -15.25 21.90
N SER A 243 -44.02 -16.33 21.80
CA SER A 243 -45.45 -16.32 21.46
C SER A 243 -46.35 -15.61 22.48
N GLY A 244 -45.83 -15.31 23.68
CA GLY A 244 -46.56 -14.60 24.74
C GLY A 244 -46.30 -13.10 24.79
N TRP A 245 -45.48 -12.55 23.89
CA TRP A 245 -45.09 -11.13 23.97
C TRP A 245 -46.14 -10.23 23.32
N ALA A 246 -46.86 -9.49 24.16
CA ALA A 246 -47.94 -8.63 23.70
C ALA A 246 -47.44 -7.53 22.73
N GLY A 247 -47.97 -7.51 21.52
CA GLY A 247 -47.75 -6.47 20.50
C GLY A 247 -46.40 -6.53 19.77
N PHE A 248 -45.56 -7.52 20.06
CA PHE A 248 -44.25 -7.68 19.42
C PHE A 248 -44.37 -7.99 17.93
N ASP A 249 -45.38 -8.78 17.53
CA ASP A 249 -45.73 -9.09 16.14
C ASP A 249 -45.98 -7.82 15.31
N ARG A 250 -46.72 -6.85 15.87
CA ARG A 250 -46.99 -5.57 15.22
C ARG A 250 -45.73 -4.70 15.10
N GLU A 251 -44.90 -4.68 16.14
CA GLU A 251 -43.62 -3.97 16.09
C GLU A 251 -42.69 -4.58 15.04
N PHE A 252 -42.65 -5.92 14.98
CA PHE A 252 -41.84 -6.67 14.03
C PHE A 252 -42.29 -6.42 12.59
N SER A 253 -43.60 -6.51 12.34
CA SER A 253 -44.24 -6.23 11.06
C SER A 253 -43.92 -4.81 10.55
N ALA A 254 -43.86 -3.82 11.45
CA ALA A 254 -43.46 -2.45 11.09
C ALA A 254 -42.00 -2.36 10.61
N GLN A 255 -41.08 -3.18 11.13
CA GLN A 255 -39.69 -3.23 10.66
C GLN A 255 -39.52 -3.92 9.30
N LEU A 256 -40.51 -4.70 8.86
CA LEU A 256 -40.48 -5.37 7.56
C LEU A 256 -40.99 -4.49 6.41
N LEU A 257 -41.50 -3.29 6.70
CA LEU A 257 -41.96 -2.33 5.69
C LEU A 257 -40.79 -1.76 4.87
N ARG A 258 -40.33 -2.54 3.90
CA ARG A 258 -39.16 -2.28 3.04
C ARG A 258 -39.54 -2.41 1.56
N ARG A 259 -38.68 -1.96 0.66
CA ARG A 259 -38.92 -2.08 -0.80
C ARG A 259 -38.81 -3.53 -1.27
N ASP A 260 -39.54 -3.86 -2.32
CA ASP A 260 -39.59 -5.19 -2.95
C ASP A 260 -38.34 -5.55 -3.80
N ASP A 261 -37.17 -5.38 -3.20
CA ASP A 261 -35.87 -5.60 -3.84
C ASP A 261 -35.28 -7.00 -3.51
N PHE A 262 -35.98 -7.78 -2.68
CA PHE A 262 -35.58 -9.12 -2.23
C PHE A 262 -36.79 -10.05 -2.07
N SER A 263 -36.55 -11.36 -1.98
CA SER A 263 -37.54 -12.36 -1.59
C SER A 263 -36.83 -13.56 -0.94
N PRO A 264 -37.39 -14.21 0.10
CA PRO A 264 -38.62 -13.86 0.85
C PRO A 264 -38.42 -12.61 1.72
N ASP A 265 -39.40 -12.24 2.55
CA ASP A 265 -39.24 -11.13 3.49
C ASP A 265 -38.32 -11.46 4.65
N VAL A 266 -38.43 -12.70 5.14
CA VAL A 266 -37.73 -13.23 6.31
C VAL A 266 -37.06 -14.56 5.99
N ILE A 267 -35.84 -14.75 6.48
CA ILE A 267 -35.16 -16.04 6.51
C ILE A 267 -34.91 -16.40 7.96
N PHE A 268 -35.41 -17.57 8.37
CA PHE A 268 -35.12 -18.13 9.68
C PHE A 268 -33.87 -19.00 9.63
N MET A 269 -32.98 -18.79 10.59
CA MET A 269 -31.73 -19.54 10.74
C MET A 269 -31.67 -20.15 12.14
N SER A 270 -31.21 -21.39 12.25
CA SER A 270 -30.85 -22.00 13.54
C SER A 270 -29.94 -23.20 13.33
N ILE A 271 -29.11 -23.49 14.33
CA ILE A 271 -28.27 -24.69 14.41
C ILE A 271 -28.94 -25.76 15.26
N ASN A 272 -29.65 -25.37 16.33
CA ASN A 272 -30.13 -26.32 17.35
C ASN A 272 -31.66 -26.28 17.60
N VAL A 273 -32.41 -25.46 16.87
CA VAL A 273 -33.87 -25.38 16.97
C VAL A 273 -34.52 -26.14 15.82
N THR A 274 -35.51 -26.97 16.14
CA THR A 274 -36.25 -27.77 15.16
C THR A 274 -37.15 -26.90 14.30
N GLU A 275 -37.30 -27.27 13.02
CA GLU A 275 -38.13 -26.56 12.05
C GLU A 275 -39.57 -26.32 12.55
N SER A 276 -40.21 -27.31 13.18
CA SER A 276 -41.55 -27.18 13.75
C SER A 276 -41.69 -26.01 14.74
N LYS A 277 -40.66 -25.77 15.55
CA LYS A 277 -40.64 -24.67 16.52
C LYS A 277 -40.39 -23.32 15.86
N ILE A 278 -39.65 -23.31 14.76
CA ILE A 278 -39.48 -22.11 13.95
C ILE A 278 -40.81 -21.75 13.25
N ILE A 279 -41.56 -22.74 12.76
CA ILE A 279 -42.90 -22.54 12.19
C ILE A 279 -43.86 -21.97 13.23
N GLU A 280 -43.86 -22.48 14.47
CA GLU A 280 -44.66 -21.91 15.58
C GLU A 280 -44.33 -20.41 15.79
N LEU A 281 -43.04 -20.05 15.79
CA LEU A 281 -42.60 -18.66 15.92
C LEU A 281 -43.02 -17.81 14.70
N ALA A 282 -42.89 -18.33 13.49
CA ALA A 282 -43.29 -17.64 12.26
C ALA A 282 -44.79 -17.33 12.24
N ASN A 283 -45.62 -18.27 12.70
CA ASN A 283 -47.07 -18.09 12.83
C ASN A 283 -47.41 -16.98 13.85
N PHE A 284 -46.69 -16.93 14.98
CA PHE A 284 -46.85 -15.85 15.96
C PHE A 284 -46.49 -14.48 15.36
N LEU A 285 -45.45 -14.40 14.55
CA LEU A 285 -45.03 -13.19 13.85
C LEU A 285 -45.92 -12.84 12.63
N GLN A 286 -47.00 -13.59 12.41
CA GLN A 286 -47.95 -13.42 11.29
C GLN A 286 -47.27 -13.50 9.91
N LEU A 287 -46.29 -14.41 9.75
CA LEU A 287 -45.59 -14.64 8.50
C LEU A 287 -46.16 -15.84 7.73
N GLU A 288 -46.15 -15.76 6.41
CA GLU A 288 -46.59 -16.85 5.51
C GLU A 288 -45.41 -17.59 4.88
N PRO A 289 -45.44 -18.93 4.74
CA PRO A 289 -44.35 -19.67 4.12
C PRO A 289 -44.20 -19.29 2.64
N SER A 290 -42.98 -18.99 2.21
CA SER A 290 -42.65 -18.64 0.84
C SER A 290 -42.25 -19.88 0.03
N GLY A 291 -42.82 -20.02 -1.17
CA GLY A 291 -42.35 -20.94 -2.19
C GLY A 291 -41.37 -20.30 -3.19
N GLU A 292 -41.04 -19.02 -3.01
CA GLU A 292 -40.19 -18.28 -3.94
C GLU A 292 -38.71 -18.64 -3.79
N LYS A 293 -37.98 -18.52 -4.90
CA LYS A 293 -36.52 -18.59 -4.87
C LYS A 293 -35.96 -17.32 -4.23
N ILE A 294 -34.86 -17.48 -3.52
CA ILE A 294 -34.20 -16.35 -2.87
C ILE A 294 -33.71 -15.37 -3.93
N ARG A 295 -34.08 -14.11 -3.76
CA ARG A 295 -33.67 -12.99 -4.60
C ARG A 295 -33.14 -11.88 -3.73
N SER A 296 -32.12 -11.21 -4.23
CA SER A 296 -31.55 -9.99 -3.67
C SER A 296 -31.18 -9.04 -4.81
N SER A 297 -31.33 -7.74 -4.61
CA SER A 297 -31.07 -6.72 -5.63
C SER A 297 -30.13 -5.63 -5.10
N ILE A 298 -29.29 -5.12 -6.00
CA ILE A 298 -28.45 -3.92 -5.76
C ILE A 298 -29.21 -2.65 -6.18
N PHE A 299 -30.24 -2.77 -7.01
CA PHE A 299 -31.04 -1.66 -7.53
C PHE A 299 -32.28 -1.39 -6.68
N TRP A 300 -32.59 -0.11 -6.48
CA TRP A 300 -33.66 0.41 -5.64
C TRP A 300 -34.88 0.77 -6.50
N SER A 301 -35.67 -0.21 -6.91
CA SER A 301 -36.81 0.04 -7.82
C SER A 301 -38.13 -0.57 -7.34
N GLY A 302 -38.13 -1.36 -6.27
CA GLY A 302 -39.35 -1.97 -5.74
C GLY A 302 -40.31 -0.98 -5.08
N SER A 303 -41.61 -1.21 -5.21
CA SER A 303 -42.63 -0.60 -4.37
C SER A 303 -42.45 -1.04 -2.90
N PRO A 304 -42.92 -0.26 -1.92
CA PRO A 304 -42.99 -0.72 -0.54
C PRO A 304 -43.80 -2.01 -0.44
N ARG A 305 -43.25 -3.04 0.19
CA ARG A 305 -43.96 -4.26 0.52
C ARG A 305 -45.01 -3.98 1.59
N VAL A 306 -46.10 -4.73 1.55
CA VAL A 306 -47.17 -4.70 2.55
C VAL A 306 -47.47 -6.13 2.98
N ALA A 307 -47.97 -6.28 4.21
CA ALA A 307 -48.38 -7.58 4.72
C ALA A 307 -49.45 -8.25 3.82
N PRO A 308 -49.52 -9.60 3.78
CA PRO A 308 -48.74 -10.55 4.57
C PRO A 308 -47.28 -10.65 4.12
N TYR A 309 -46.37 -10.78 5.08
CA TYR A 309 -44.95 -10.97 4.81
C TYR A 309 -44.61 -12.46 4.77
N SER A 310 -43.68 -12.81 3.90
CA SER A 310 -43.30 -14.18 3.59
C SER A 310 -42.01 -14.61 4.31
N TYR A 311 -41.89 -15.89 4.65
CA TYR A 311 -40.68 -16.44 5.27
C TYR A 311 -40.18 -17.71 4.59
N LEU A 312 -38.89 -18.00 4.75
CA LEU A 312 -38.29 -19.27 4.36
C LEU A 312 -37.49 -19.85 5.53
N ILE A 313 -37.69 -21.15 5.78
CA ILE A 313 -36.79 -21.95 6.62
C ILE A 313 -36.07 -22.87 5.65
N ASN A 314 -34.80 -22.62 5.39
CA ASN A 314 -34.06 -23.52 4.52
C ASN A 314 -32.63 -23.74 5.04
N PRO A 315 -32.33 -24.95 5.54
CA PRO A 315 -31.01 -25.28 6.08
C PRO A 315 -29.92 -25.35 5.00
N SER A 316 -30.27 -25.35 3.71
CA SER A 316 -29.31 -25.37 2.60
C SER A 316 -28.86 -23.98 2.16
N ILE A 317 -29.41 -22.90 2.73
CA ILE A 317 -28.97 -21.54 2.39
C ILE A 317 -27.65 -21.27 3.11
N ASP A 318 -26.61 -21.05 2.33
CA ASP A 318 -25.38 -20.51 2.85
C ASP A 318 -25.41 -18.98 2.82
N ILE A 319 -25.87 -18.37 3.91
CA ILE A 319 -25.89 -16.90 4.03
C ILE A 319 -24.50 -16.29 4.21
N ARG A 320 -23.44 -17.11 4.37
CA ARG A 320 -22.07 -16.60 4.56
C ARG A 320 -21.62 -15.75 3.39
N ASP A 321 -22.00 -16.13 2.17
CA ASP A 321 -21.66 -15.41 0.95
C ASP A 321 -22.21 -13.98 0.92
N TRP A 322 -23.24 -13.70 1.72
CA TRP A 322 -23.84 -12.37 1.82
C TRP A 322 -23.01 -11.42 2.68
N PHE A 323 -22.11 -11.97 3.50
CA PHE A 323 -21.28 -11.24 4.46
C PHE A 323 -19.78 -11.45 4.25
N ALA A 324 -19.38 -12.32 3.31
CA ALA A 324 -17.99 -12.64 3.00
C ALA A 324 -17.41 -11.67 1.95
N TYR A 325 -17.30 -10.39 2.30
CA TYR A 325 -16.73 -9.36 1.42
C TYR A 325 -15.94 -8.30 2.20
N GLU A 326 -14.99 -7.66 1.51
CA GLU A 326 -14.10 -6.65 2.07
C GLU A 326 -14.86 -5.36 2.41
N ARG A 327 -14.62 -4.82 3.61
CA ARG A 327 -15.25 -3.60 4.08
C ARG A 327 -14.37 -2.84 5.06
N ARG A 328 -14.65 -1.54 5.19
CA ARG A 328 -14.08 -0.70 6.24
C ARG A 328 -15.19 0.11 6.90
N TYR A 329 -15.06 0.22 8.21
CA TYR A 329 -16.01 0.93 9.05
C TYR A 329 -15.38 2.21 9.58
N GLY A 330 -16.23 3.20 9.82
CA GLY A 330 -15.83 4.53 10.22
C GLY A 330 -16.74 5.58 9.61
N GLN A 331 -16.94 6.68 10.32
CA GLN A 331 -17.54 7.86 9.72
C GLN A 331 -16.45 8.69 9.05
N SER A 332 -16.75 9.18 7.85
CA SER A 332 -15.79 9.92 7.02
C SER A 332 -16.30 11.31 6.71
N VAL A 333 -15.38 12.24 6.55
CA VAL A 333 -15.64 13.60 6.08
C VAL A 333 -14.52 14.01 5.13
N GLU A 334 -14.87 14.80 4.11
CA GLU A 334 -13.89 15.43 3.25
C GLU A 334 -13.50 16.79 3.81
N VAL A 335 -12.20 17.02 3.90
CA VAL A 335 -11.63 18.27 4.41
C VAL A 335 -10.63 18.81 3.40
N GLN A 336 -10.75 20.08 3.08
CA GLN A 336 -9.74 20.78 2.31
C GLN A 336 -8.62 21.26 3.25
N GLY A 337 -7.39 20.85 2.96
CA GLY A 337 -6.18 21.36 3.60
C GLY A 337 -5.37 22.19 2.60
N HIS A 338 -4.49 23.03 3.13
CA HIS A 338 -3.40 23.59 2.31
C HIS A 338 -2.13 22.84 2.66
N THR A 339 -1.56 22.18 1.66
CA THR A 339 -0.27 21.51 1.79
C THR A 339 0.84 22.47 1.40
N SER A 340 1.97 22.37 2.09
CA SER A 340 3.19 23.09 1.77
C SER A 340 4.40 22.19 2.00
N SER A 341 5.49 22.44 1.28
CA SER A 341 6.77 21.80 1.48
C SER A 341 7.21 22.01 2.94
N GLY A 342 7.17 20.95 3.75
CA GLY A 342 7.36 21.03 5.19
C GLY A 342 6.06 20.81 5.95
N LEU A 343 5.56 21.83 6.66
CA LEU A 343 4.49 21.68 7.65
C LEU A 343 3.12 22.14 7.10
N SER A 344 2.25 21.17 6.86
CA SER A 344 0.85 21.39 6.51
C SER A 344 -0.02 21.27 7.76
N ALA A 345 -1.06 22.10 7.89
CA ALA A 345 -1.99 22.03 9.01
C ALA A 345 -3.40 21.75 8.52
N LEU A 346 -3.95 20.62 8.91
CA LEU A 346 -5.33 20.24 8.66
C LEU A 346 -6.18 20.61 9.87
N ARG A 347 -7.18 21.49 9.68
CA ARG A 347 -8.20 21.75 10.70
C ARG A 347 -9.36 20.83 10.43
N LEU A 348 -9.66 19.96 11.39
CA LEU A 348 -10.72 18.96 11.24
C LEU A 348 -11.71 19.06 12.39
N ALA A 349 -12.99 19.05 12.04
CA ALA A 349 -14.06 18.65 12.94
C ALA A 349 -14.26 17.14 12.71
N PRO A 350 -13.91 16.28 13.67
CA PRO A 350 -14.08 14.84 13.53
C PRO A 350 -15.54 14.52 13.19
N PRO A 351 -15.79 13.59 12.26
CA PRO A 351 -17.15 13.20 11.92
C PRO A 351 -17.88 12.51 13.08
N VAL A 352 -17.13 11.96 14.03
CA VAL A 352 -17.62 11.36 15.27
C VAL A 352 -17.67 12.41 16.37
N LYS A 353 -18.83 12.53 17.04
CA LYS A 353 -19.04 13.40 18.19
C LYS A 353 -18.79 12.64 19.50
N SER A 354 -18.08 13.28 20.42
CA SER A 354 -17.81 12.71 21.74
C SER A 354 -18.04 13.76 22.82
N LYS A 355 -18.65 13.34 23.94
CA LYS A 355 -18.98 14.20 25.07
C LYS A 355 -17.73 14.67 25.84
N PHE A 356 -16.77 13.77 26.04
CA PHE A 356 -15.57 14.01 26.86
C PHE A 356 -14.27 13.78 26.08
N GLY A 357 -14.39 13.52 24.77
CA GLY A 357 -13.32 13.01 23.94
C GLY A 357 -12.99 11.54 24.22
N GLY A 358 -12.14 10.96 23.38
CA GLY A 358 -11.66 9.59 23.60
C GLY A 358 -10.65 9.14 22.56
N LYS A 359 -10.04 7.97 22.80
CA LYS A 359 -9.02 7.43 21.89
C LYS A 359 -9.69 6.82 20.65
N ALA A 360 -9.14 7.09 19.49
CA ALA A 360 -9.54 6.47 18.23
C ALA A 360 -8.36 6.42 17.26
N LEU A 361 -8.59 5.78 16.13
CA LEU A 361 -7.73 5.83 14.96
C LEU A 361 -8.32 6.83 13.97
N LEU A 362 -7.47 7.70 13.45
CA LEU A 362 -7.81 8.64 12.39
C LEU A 362 -7.09 8.19 11.11
N CYS A 363 -7.85 7.86 10.07
CA CYS A 363 -7.32 7.42 8.79
C CYS A 363 -7.45 8.56 7.78
N LEU A 364 -6.33 9.02 7.22
CA LEU A 364 -6.30 10.01 6.15
C LEU A 364 -6.00 9.37 4.82
N ARG A 365 -6.86 9.64 3.84
CA ARG A 365 -6.62 9.29 2.44
C ARG A 365 -6.57 10.58 1.61
N SER A 366 -5.58 10.68 0.74
CA SER A 366 -5.40 11.80 -0.18
C SER A 366 -4.44 11.39 -1.29
N SER A 367 -4.64 11.94 -2.49
CA SER A 367 -3.77 11.66 -3.64
C SER A 367 -2.32 12.12 -3.43
N ILE A 368 -2.08 13.06 -2.51
CA ILE A 368 -0.73 13.47 -2.14
C ILE A 368 0.09 12.31 -1.54
N PHE A 369 -0.58 11.28 -1.03
CA PHE A 369 0.07 10.12 -0.45
C PHE A 369 0.41 9.05 -1.49
N ASP A 370 -0.19 9.07 -2.68
CA ASP A 370 -0.07 8.00 -3.68
C ASP A 370 1.37 7.83 -4.20
N VAL A 371 2.16 8.91 -4.13
CA VAL A 371 3.56 8.94 -4.56
C VAL A 371 4.50 8.22 -3.58
N PHE A 372 4.07 7.94 -2.35
CA PHE A 372 4.93 7.39 -1.32
C PHE A 372 4.73 5.88 -1.13
N PRO A 373 5.84 5.13 -0.95
CA PRO A 373 5.79 3.74 -0.50
C PRO A 373 5.07 3.58 0.83
N ARG A 374 4.27 2.51 0.91
CA ARG A 374 3.51 2.12 2.12
C ARG A 374 4.44 1.50 3.16
N ARG A 375 5.39 2.30 3.68
CA ARG A 375 6.38 1.93 4.71
C ARG A 375 6.18 2.75 5.97
N THR A 376 6.27 2.10 7.14
CA THR A 376 6.06 2.74 8.44
C THR A 376 7.02 3.92 8.65
N VAL A 377 8.29 3.81 8.26
CA VAL A 377 9.26 4.92 8.38
C VAL A 377 8.83 6.18 7.62
N VAL A 378 8.13 6.00 6.49
CA VAL A 378 7.60 7.13 5.70
C VAL A 378 6.34 7.69 6.36
N ALA A 379 5.43 6.83 6.83
CA ALA A 379 4.25 7.27 7.60
C ALA A 379 4.65 8.09 8.85
N GLU A 380 5.63 7.60 9.62
CA GLU A 380 6.14 8.25 10.82
C GLU A 380 6.82 9.60 10.52
N SER A 381 7.40 9.74 9.33
CA SER A 381 7.96 11.03 8.87
C SER A 381 6.88 12.06 8.58
N ILE A 382 5.67 11.63 8.20
CA ILE A 382 4.51 12.48 7.96
C ILE A 382 3.86 12.89 9.28
N VAL A 383 3.56 11.90 10.13
CA VAL A 383 3.07 12.10 11.50
C VAL A 383 3.70 11.08 12.42
N ALA A 384 4.29 11.54 13.52
CA ALA A 384 4.93 10.67 14.51
C ALA A 384 3.97 9.55 15.00
N GLY A 385 4.42 8.30 14.96
CA GLY A 385 3.65 7.13 15.39
C GLY A 385 2.50 6.72 14.46
N ALA A 386 2.43 7.29 13.26
CA ALA A 386 1.52 6.86 12.21
C ALA A 386 2.03 5.59 11.50
N ASP A 387 1.10 4.83 10.93
CA ASP A 387 1.39 3.70 10.04
C ASP A 387 0.48 3.73 8.82
N TRP A 388 0.73 2.81 7.88
CA TRP A 388 -0.14 2.64 6.71
C TRP A 388 -1.19 1.57 6.95
N ASP A 389 -2.39 1.84 6.44
CA ASP A 389 -3.51 0.91 6.36
C ASP A 389 -4.07 0.90 4.95
N GLY A 390 -3.54 0.00 4.11
CA GLY A 390 -3.72 0.10 2.66
C GLY A 390 -3.22 1.46 2.15
N ASP A 391 -4.11 2.24 1.55
CA ASP A 391 -3.82 3.58 1.01
C ASP A 391 -4.05 4.73 1.99
N SER A 392 -4.39 4.42 3.25
CA SER A 392 -4.66 5.44 4.26
C SER A 392 -3.50 5.56 5.24
N LEU A 393 -3.12 6.79 5.57
CA LEU A 393 -2.26 7.08 6.70
C LEU A 393 -3.08 6.97 7.99
N ARG A 394 -2.79 5.98 8.83
CA ARG A 394 -3.49 5.75 10.09
C ARG A 394 -2.72 6.40 11.24
N ILE A 395 -3.43 7.22 12.01
CA ILE A 395 -2.90 7.99 13.12
C ILE A 395 -3.64 7.62 14.39
N ARG A 396 -2.86 7.33 15.43
CA ARG A 396 -3.35 7.09 16.79
C ARG A 396 -3.57 8.42 17.49
N THR A 397 -4.82 8.78 17.80
CA THR A 397 -5.10 10.10 18.38
C THR A 397 -6.27 10.09 19.38
N LYS A 398 -6.43 11.21 20.09
CA LYS A 398 -7.62 11.50 20.88
C LYS A 398 -8.53 12.41 20.09
N ILE A 399 -9.78 11.99 19.92
CA ILE A 399 -10.82 12.78 19.26
C ILE A 399 -11.36 13.77 20.28
N VAL A 400 -11.15 15.07 20.03
CA VAL A 400 -11.69 16.18 20.82
C VAL A 400 -12.14 17.29 19.88
N GLY A 401 -13.39 17.74 20.01
CA GLY A 401 -13.97 18.92 19.36
C GLY A 401 -13.36 19.25 17.99
N GLN A 402 -12.89 20.48 17.80
CA GLN A 402 -12.05 20.82 16.65
C GLN A 402 -10.59 20.47 16.94
N SER A 403 -9.96 19.71 16.05
CA SER A 403 -8.57 19.30 16.16
C SER A 403 -7.73 19.90 15.05
N LYS A 404 -6.49 20.28 15.37
CA LYS A 404 -5.47 20.67 14.39
C LYS A 404 -4.48 19.52 14.26
N LEU A 405 -4.41 18.93 13.08
CA LEU A 405 -3.43 17.91 12.74
C LEU A 405 -2.31 18.54 11.91
N ASN A 406 -1.08 18.43 12.38
CA ASN A 406 0.08 18.87 11.61
C ASN A 406 0.63 17.68 10.82
N LEU A 407 0.77 17.84 9.51
CA LEU A 407 1.31 16.85 8.58
C LEU A 407 2.64 17.38 8.04
N LYS A 408 3.71 16.58 8.14
CA LYS A 408 5.00 16.91 7.55
C LYS A 408 5.21 16.11 6.27
N ILE A 409 4.70 16.58 5.13
CA ILE A 409 4.83 15.84 3.87
C ILE A 409 6.29 15.89 3.41
N PRO A 410 7.04 14.77 3.43
CA PRO A 410 8.44 14.78 2.97
C PRO A 410 8.49 14.93 1.45
N ASP A 411 9.59 15.43 0.91
CA ASP A 411 9.87 15.19 -0.51
C ASP A 411 10.27 13.72 -0.73
N LEU A 412 10.24 13.27 -2.00
CA LEU A 412 10.58 11.89 -2.34
C LEU A 412 12.04 11.52 -2.03
N GLY A 413 12.95 12.49 -2.02
CA GLY A 413 14.35 12.27 -1.66
C GLY A 413 14.51 11.96 -0.18
N VAL A 414 13.82 12.70 0.68
CA VAL A 414 13.74 12.43 2.11
C VAL A 414 13.08 11.08 2.38
N ALA A 415 11.98 10.76 1.70
CA ALA A 415 11.32 9.46 1.83
C ALA A 415 12.25 8.30 1.41
N LEU A 416 13.00 8.46 0.33
CA LEU A 416 13.95 7.45 -0.14
C LEU A 416 15.13 7.29 0.83
N ASP A 417 15.72 8.38 1.33
CA ASP A 417 16.79 8.35 2.33
C ASP A 417 16.35 7.58 3.58
N LEU A 418 15.15 7.86 4.09
CA LEU A 418 14.59 7.18 5.26
C LEU A 418 14.47 5.67 5.07
N MET A 419 13.96 5.22 3.92
CA MET A 419 13.81 3.78 3.63
C MET A 419 15.16 3.09 3.48
N VAL A 420 16.14 3.70 2.81
CA VAL A 420 17.48 3.12 2.67
C VAL A 420 18.15 3.02 4.05
N ARG A 421 18.06 4.06 4.88
CA ARG A 421 18.60 4.04 6.26
C ARG A 421 17.92 3.03 7.16
N GLU A 422 16.63 2.74 6.97
CA GLU A 422 15.91 1.74 7.75
C GLU A 422 16.56 0.34 7.61
N LYS A 423 17.11 0.03 6.43
CA LYS A 423 17.70 -1.29 6.12
C LYS A 423 19.23 -1.33 6.14
N THR A 424 19.89 -0.20 6.34
CA THR A 424 21.36 -0.08 6.24
C THR A 424 21.95 0.56 7.50
N SER A 425 23.19 0.18 7.83
CA SER A 425 23.97 0.88 8.85
C SER A 425 24.55 2.19 8.32
N SER A 426 24.90 2.22 7.03
CA SER A 426 25.29 3.43 6.31
C SER A 426 25.12 3.22 4.80
N TYR A 427 25.02 4.33 4.06
CA TYR A 427 25.08 4.30 2.61
C TYR A 427 25.68 5.61 2.08
N ALA A 428 26.22 5.57 0.86
CA ALA A 428 26.74 6.73 0.15
C ALA A 428 26.61 6.53 -1.37
N LEU A 429 26.70 7.61 -2.15
CA LEU A 429 26.86 7.48 -3.59
C LEU A 429 28.21 6.82 -3.91
N SER A 430 28.17 5.80 -4.76
CA SER A 430 29.35 5.20 -5.39
C SER A 430 30.05 6.21 -6.30
N ASP A 431 31.22 5.85 -6.85
CA ASP A 431 31.91 6.71 -7.81
C ASP A 431 31.10 6.94 -9.09
N LYS A 432 30.38 5.92 -9.58
CA LYS A 432 29.41 6.07 -10.67
C LYS A 432 28.26 6.99 -10.26
N GLY A 433 27.75 6.83 -9.04
CA GLY A 433 26.66 7.63 -8.49
C GLY A 433 27.00 9.12 -8.40
N LYS A 434 28.21 9.44 -7.93
CA LYS A 434 28.74 10.81 -7.90
C LYS A 434 28.85 11.44 -9.29
N LEU A 435 29.21 10.65 -10.30
CA LEU A 435 29.26 11.12 -11.70
C LEU A 435 27.87 11.25 -12.34
N GLY A 436 26.96 10.33 -12.05
CA GLY A 436 25.61 10.29 -12.62
C GLY A 436 24.66 11.33 -12.04
N SER A 437 24.72 11.58 -10.73
CA SER A 437 23.78 12.46 -10.02
C SER A 437 23.63 13.87 -10.63
N PRO A 438 24.71 14.59 -11.01
CA PRO A 438 24.59 15.88 -11.68
C PRO A 438 23.94 15.82 -13.07
N LEU A 439 23.98 14.67 -13.76
CA LEU A 439 23.46 14.48 -15.12
C LEU A 439 21.99 14.05 -15.15
N LEU A 440 21.43 13.56 -14.04
CA LEU A 440 20.08 13.01 -13.99
C LEU A 440 19.03 14.00 -14.49
N GLY A 441 19.11 15.26 -14.05
CA GLY A 441 18.10 16.28 -14.38
C GLY A 441 17.96 16.58 -15.88
N ASP A 442 19.02 16.34 -16.66
CA ASP A 442 19.01 16.54 -18.12
C ASP A 442 18.90 15.22 -18.89
N SER A 443 18.93 14.06 -18.23
CA SER A 443 18.90 12.76 -18.90
C SER A 443 17.69 12.46 -19.82
N PRO A 444 16.47 13.05 -19.69
CA PRO A 444 15.34 12.66 -20.54
C PRO A 444 15.59 12.76 -22.05
N PHE A 445 16.46 13.68 -22.50
CA PHE A 445 16.76 13.80 -23.93
C PHE A 445 17.59 12.62 -24.47
N MET A 446 18.21 11.80 -23.59
CA MET A 446 18.97 10.62 -23.99
C MET A 446 18.12 9.57 -24.70
N LEU A 447 16.79 9.58 -24.50
CA LEU A 447 15.86 8.71 -25.23
C LEU A 447 15.58 9.17 -26.67
N ASN A 448 16.18 10.27 -27.14
CA ASN A 448 16.06 10.64 -28.56
C ASN A 448 16.94 9.74 -29.42
N ALA A 449 16.43 9.38 -30.60
CA ALA A 449 17.10 8.47 -31.52
C ALA A 449 18.55 8.88 -31.82
N GLY A 450 19.49 7.95 -31.63
CA GLY A 450 20.90 8.12 -31.94
C GLY A 450 21.76 8.88 -30.93
N VAL A 451 21.16 9.46 -29.86
CA VAL A 451 21.91 10.24 -28.86
C VAL A 451 22.88 9.36 -28.07
N TYR A 452 22.43 8.21 -27.60
CA TYR A 452 23.28 7.27 -26.86
C TYR A 452 24.46 6.79 -27.72
N GLU A 453 24.19 6.36 -28.94
CA GLU A 453 25.21 5.87 -29.86
C GLU A 453 26.21 6.96 -30.26
N ALA A 454 25.73 8.19 -30.49
CA ALA A 454 26.59 9.34 -30.74
C ALA A 454 27.52 9.59 -29.54
N ALA A 455 26.99 9.61 -28.31
CA ALA A 455 27.78 9.80 -27.11
C ALA A 455 28.84 8.69 -26.92
N ILE A 456 28.47 7.42 -27.08
CA ILE A 456 29.40 6.28 -27.02
C ILE A 456 30.49 6.39 -28.09
N SER A 457 30.15 6.80 -29.32
CA SER A 457 31.12 6.96 -30.41
C SER A 457 32.19 8.03 -30.12
N LEU A 458 31.82 9.06 -29.36
CA LEU A 458 32.67 10.17 -28.93
C LEU A 458 33.41 9.89 -27.62
N THR A 459 33.12 8.79 -26.93
CA THR A 459 33.74 8.46 -25.64
C THR A 459 35.20 8.07 -25.82
N THR A 460 36.07 8.66 -25.00
CA THR A 460 37.50 8.34 -24.95
C THR A 460 37.71 7.13 -24.05
N PRO A 461 38.12 5.97 -24.57
CA PRO A 461 38.35 4.80 -23.72
C PRO A 461 39.58 5.03 -22.83
N ARG A 462 39.46 4.91 -21.51
CA ARG A 462 40.58 5.04 -20.56
C ARG A 462 40.85 3.72 -19.83
N SER A 463 42.15 3.44 -19.65
CA SER A 463 42.84 2.35 -18.94
C SER A 463 42.31 0.91 -19.00
N SER A 464 41.02 0.62 -18.83
CA SER A 464 40.48 -0.75 -18.82
C SER A 464 40.50 -1.42 -20.20
N GLU A 465 40.18 -0.67 -21.26
CA GLU A 465 40.28 -1.13 -22.65
C GLU A 465 41.74 -1.31 -23.07
N LEU A 466 42.66 -0.46 -22.60
CA LEU A 466 44.10 -0.68 -22.76
C LEU A 466 44.53 -1.98 -22.09
N VAL A 467 44.11 -2.20 -20.84
CA VAL A 467 44.44 -3.43 -20.10
C VAL A 467 43.83 -4.65 -20.79
N LYS A 468 42.61 -4.56 -21.32
CA LYS A 468 41.95 -5.62 -22.08
C LYS A 468 42.66 -5.90 -23.40
N GLN A 469 43.04 -4.86 -24.14
CA GLN A 469 43.81 -5.00 -25.37
C GLN A 469 45.20 -5.55 -25.11
N LEU A 470 45.89 -5.08 -24.07
CA LEU A 470 47.17 -5.63 -23.62
C LEU A 470 47.05 -7.12 -23.22
N ARG A 471 45.97 -7.51 -22.53
CA ARG A 471 45.69 -8.92 -22.20
C ARG A 471 45.41 -9.75 -23.45
N ALA A 472 44.56 -9.27 -24.35
CA ALA A 472 44.23 -9.97 -25.59
C ALA A 472 45.44 -10.09 -26.53
N MET A 473 46.31 -9.06 -26.59
CA MET A 473 47.56 -9.10 -27.35
C MET A 473 48.56 -10.08 -26.75
N ARG A 474 48.65 -10.12 -25.41
CA ARG A 474 49.46 -11.12 -24.69
C ARG A 474 48.96 -12.55 -24.89
N GLU A 475 47.65 -12.76 -24.94
CA GLU A 475 47.03 -14.07 -25.23
C GLU A 475 47.25 -14.53 -26.68
N ARG A 476 47.38 -13.60 -27.62
CA ARG A 476 47.68 -13.88 -29.04
C ARG A 476 49.17 -14.02 -29.36
N GLY A 477 50.06 -13.71 -28.41
CA GLY A 477 51.51 -13.77 -28.61
C GLY A 477 52.08 -12.63 -29.46
N ASP A 478 51.39 -11.48 -29.48
CA ASP A 478 51.81 -10.28 -30.23
C ASP A 478 53.18 -9.77 -29.71
N GLY A 479 54.07 -9.36 -30.62
CA GLY A 479 55.47 -9.02 -30.31
C GLY A 479 55.67 -7.67 -29.61
N ASP A 480 56.81 -7.51 -28.92
CA ASP A 480 57.15 -6.33 -28.08
C ASP A 480 57.05 -4.97 -28.82
N GLU A 481 57.29 -4.92 -30.13
CA GLU A 481 57.11 -3.70 -30.95
C GLU A 481 55.66 -3.20 -30.96
N GLN A 482 54.69 -4.11 -31.04
CA GLN A 482 53.26 -3.77 -31.05
C GLN A 482 52.78 -3.33 -29.66
N LEU A 483 53.39 -3.87 -28.60
CA LEU A 483 53.16 -3.43 -27.22
C LEU A 483 53.71 -2.03 -26.97
N VAL A 484 54.88 -1.70 -27.51
CA VAL A 484 55.47 -0.36 -27.45
C VAL A 484 54.64 0.66 -28.25
N GLU A 485 54.11 0.29 -29.42
CA GLU A 485 53.23 1.15 -30.22
C GLU A 485 51.89 1.43 -29.49
N LEU A 486 51.30 0.41 -28.87
CA LEU A 486 50.10 0.56 -28.06
C LEU A 486 50.37 1.41 -26.81
N ALA A 487 51.49 1.20 -26.12
CA ALA A 487 51.89 2.00 -24.96
C ALA A 487 52.20 3.46 -25.33
N ALA A 488 52.82 3.72 -26.49
CA ALA A 488 53.10 5.06 -26.98
C ALA A 488 51.83 5.83 -27.37
N ARG A 489 50.81 5.15 -27.91
CA ARG A 489 49.48 5.72 -28.15
C ARG A 489 48.76 6.18 -26.88
N TRP A 490 49.04 5.52 -25.75
CA TRP A 490 48.32 5.73 -24.49
C TRP A 490 49.14 6.50 -23.42
N GLY A 491 50.47 6.54 -23.54
CA GLY A 491 51.39 7.17 -22.57
C GLY A 491 51.44 8.71 -22.61
N GLY A 492 50.75 9.34 -23.56
CA GLY A 492 50.50 10.79 -23.55
C GLY A 492 49.29 11.15 -22.69
N ARG A 493 49.09 12.44 -22.38
CA ARG A 493 47.78 12.94 -21.95
C ARG A 493 46.79 12.59 -23.06
N ALA A 494 46.07 11.48 -22.95
CA ALA A 494 45.21 10.99 -24.02
C ALA A 494 44.27 12.12 -24.44
N GLU A 495 44.45 12.65 -25.66
CA GLU A 495 43.54 13.65 -26.18
C GLU A 495 42.14 13.03 -26.24
N ARG A 496 41.13 13.79 -25.78
CA ARG A 496 39.74 13.35 -25.85
C ARG A 496 39.38 13.02 -27.27
N ARG A 497 38.68 11.92 -27.48
CA ARG A 497 38.20 11.49 -28.79
C ARG A 497 37.26 12.56 -29.36
N TYR A 498 37.48 12.90 -30.62
CA TYR A 498 36.59 13.75 -31.42
C TYR A 498 36.37 13.11 -32.78
N ARG A 499 35.17 13.28 -33.34
CA ARG A 499 34.77 12.69 -34.63
C ARG A 499 33.94 13.65 -35.44
N SER A 500 34.05 13.58 -36.76
CA SER A 500 33.10 14.23 -37.67
C SER A 500 31.83 13.38 -37.83
N ILE A 501 30.78 13.94 -38.43
CA ILE A 501 29.54 13.20 -38.74
C ILE A 501 29.83 11.94 -39.57
N GLY A 502 30.78 12.01 -40.50
CA GLY A 502 31.16 10.87 -41.34
C GLY A 502 31.87 9.75 -40.56
N ASP A 503 32.52 10.09 -39.44
CA ASP A 503 33.37 9.16 -38.70
C ASP A 503 32.66 8.48 -37.51
N ILE A 504 31.46 8.93 -37.15
CA ILE A 504 30.68 8.39 -36.02
C ILE A 504 30.10 7.00 -36.32
N GLY A 505 29.89 6.67 -37.60
CA GLY A 505 29.39 5.38 -38.03
C GLY A 505 27.88 5.25 -37.83
N LYS A 506 27.43 4.89 -36.62
CA LYS A 506 26.00 4.83 -36.24
C LYS A 506 25.76 5.70 -35.00
N PRO A 507 24.71 6.53 -34.97
CA PRO A 507 23.74 6.77 -36.05
C PRO A 507 24.41 7.43 -37.27
N ASN A 508 23.76 7.43 -38.42
CA ASN A 508 24.27 8.06 -39.64
C ASN A 508 23.32 9.15 -40.17
N GLY A 509 23.82 9.94 -41.13
CA GLY A 509 23.03 10.95 -41.82
C GLY A 509 22.38 11.96 -40.88
N GLN A 510 21.10 12.26 -41.13
CA GLN A 510 20.38 13.30 -40.39
C GLN A 510 20.17 12.95 -38.91
N VAL A 511 20.07 11.67 -38.56
CA VAL A 511 19.90 11.23 -37.16
C VAL A 511 21.17 11.56 -36.37
N ALA A 512 22.35 11.29 -36.94
CA ALA A 512 23.63 11.64 -36.33
C ALA A 512 23.77 13.14 -36.10
N ILE A 513 23.40 13.95 -37.10
CA ILE A 513 23.44 15.41 -37.00
C ILE A 513 22.55 15.86 -35.84
N ARG A 514 21.28 15.44 -35.81
CA ARG A 514 20.35 15.84 -34.74
C ARG A 514 20.84 15.41 -33.36
N ALA A 515 21.36 14.19 -33.22
CA ALA A 515 21.87 13.67 -31.96
C ALA A 515 23.08 14.47 -31.44
N LEU A 516 24.04 14.79 -32.31
CA LEU A 516 25.23 15.57 -31.97
C LEU A 516 24.89 17.01 -31.60
N GLU A 517 24.01 17.64 -32.38
CA GLU A 517 23.55 18.99 -32.10
C GLU A 517 22.80 19.05 -30.76
N LEU A 518 21.94 18.06 -30.47
CA LEU A 518 21.25 17.97 -29.19
C LEU A 518 22.21 17.77 -28.00
N LEU A 519 23.25 16.95 -28.15
CA LEU A 519 24.31 16.83 -27.15
C LEU A 519 25.03 18.17 -26.93
N CYS A 520 25.29 18.94 -27.99
CA CYS A 520 25.89 20.27 -27.85
C CYS A 520 24.96 21.29 -27.19
N ASP A 521 23.67 21.28 -27.55
CA ASP A 521 22.67 22.21 -27.00
C ASP A 521 22.44 21.98 -25.50
N LYS A 522 22.64 20.73 -25.04
CA LYS A 522 22.62 20.36 -23.62
C LYS A 522 23.95 20.60 -22.91
N GLY A 523 24.96 21.10 -23.62
CA GLY A 523 26.31 21.33 -23.09
C GLY A 523 27.10 20.04 -22.82
N TRP A 524 26.64 18.90 -23.32
CA TRP A 524 27.23 17.57 -23.14
C TRP A 524 28.37 17.30 -24.13
N ALA A 525 28.32 17.95 -25.29
CA ALA A 525 29.37 17.93 -26.31
C ALA A 525 29.75 19.35 -26.78
N GLU A 526 30.90 19.47 -27.42
CA GLU A 526 31.41 20.71 -28.02
C GLU A 526 31.59 20.55 -29.53
N ARG A 527 31.31 21.61 -30.29
CA ARG A 527 31.63 21.72 -31.72
C ARG A 527 33.05 22.27 -31.90
N GLY A 528 33.77 21.80 -32.90
CA GLY A 528 35.11 22.31 -33.21
C GLY A 528 35.63 21.87 -34.56
N LEU A 529 36.85 22.30 -34.86
CA LEU A 529 37.56 22.04 -36.10
C LEU A 529 38.83 21.23 -35.81
N GLU A 530 39.21 20.35 -36.73
CA GLU A 530 40.46 19.60 -36.63
C GLU A 530 41.58 20.34 -37.38
N ILE A 531 42.78 20.32 -36.80
CA ILE A 531 44.02 20.58 -37.52
C ILE A 531 44.85 19.30 -37.60
N ARG A 532 45.54 19.10 -38.72
CA ARG A 532 46.58 18.07 -38.87
C ARG A 532 47.88 18.74 -39.27
N CYS A 533 48.81 18.86 -38.33
CA CYS A 533 50.02 19.61 -38.55
C CYS A 533 50.95 18.91 -39.54
N SER A 534 51.19 19.53 -40.70
CA SER A 534 52.11 19.00 -41.71
C SER A 534 53.57 18.93 -41.25
N ARG A 535 53.94 19.73 -40.23
CA ARG A 535 55.32 19.82 -39.72
C ARG A 535 55.63 18.79 -38.64
N CYS A 536 54.78 18.68 -37.61
CA CYS A 536 55.03 17.80 -36.46
C CYS A 536 54.07 16.62 -36.34
N GLY A 537 53.14 16.44 -37.29
CA GLY A 537 52.19 15.32 -37.32
C GLY A 537 51.06 15.38 -36.28
N VAL A 538 51.08 16.36 -35.36
CA VAL A 538 50.06 16.50 -34.31
C VAL A 538 48.69 16.81 -34.95
N SER A 539 47.71 15.97 -34.65
CA SER A 539 46.29 16.26 -34.89
C SER A 539 45.70 16.86 -33.62
N SER A 540 44.86 17.89 -33.73
CA SER A 540 44.28 18.52 -32.54
C SER A 540 42.92 19.14 -32.83
N PHE A 541 42.04 19.07 -31.82
CA PHE A 541 40.71 19.67 -31.84
C PHE A 541 40.76 21.12 -31.32
N ILE A 542 40.29 22.05 -32.15
CA ILE A 542 40.11 23.46 -31.81
C ILE A 542 38.62 23.72 -31.62
N ALA A 543 38.19 24.04 -30.40
CA ALA A 543 36.79 24.40 -30.13
C ALA A 543 36.36 25.56 -31.03
N LEU A 544 35.11 25.55 -31.49
CA LEU A 544 34.63 26.52 -32.48
C LEU A 544 34.77 27.97 -32.00
N GLU A 545 34.57 28.21 -30.69
CA GLU A 545 34.77 29.52 -30.05
C GLU A 545 36.23 30.02 -30.07
N ALA A 546 37.19 29.08 -30.18
CA ALA A 546 38.61 29.38 -30.25
C ALA A 546 39.15 29.38 -31.70
N ALA A 547 38.31 29.06 -32.68
CA ALA A 547 38.72 28.99 -34.08
C ALA A 547 38.84 30.40 -34.66
N PHE A 548 40.03 30.74 -35.17
CA PHE A 548 40.34 31.99 -35.86
C PHE A 548 40.85 31.75 -37.29
N GLY A 549 40.92 32.81 -38.11
CA GLY A 549 41.12 32.73 -39.57
C GLY A 549 42.31 31.90 -40.07
N LYS A 550 43.38 31.72 -39.29
CA LYS A 550 44.42 30.71 -39.53
C LYS A 550 44.61 29.87 -38.28
N ALA A 551 44.61 28.55 -38.44
CA ALA A 551 44.83 27.65 -37.33
C ALA A 551 46.31 27.64 -36.92
N VAL A 552 46.60 27.43 -35.64
CA VAL A 552 47.97 27.35 -35.11
C VAL A 552 48.14 26.00 -34.42
N CYS A 553 49.18 25.25 -34.80
CA CYS A 553 49.46 23.96 -34.16
C CYS A 553 49.81 24.16 -32.67
N PRO A 554 49.14 23.48 -31.72
CA PRO A 554 49.42 23.65 -30.30
C PRO A 554 50.83 23.16 -29.92
N GLY A 555 51.37 22.19 -30.67
CA GLY A 555 52.71 21.63 -30.48
C GLY A 555 53.81 22.55 -30.99
N CYS A 556 53.99 22.67 -32.31
CA CYS A 556 55.11 23.41 -32.89
C CYS A 556 54.84 24.89 -33.21
N LYS A 557 53.62 25.38 -32.93
CA LYS A 557 53.15 26.76 -33.20
C LYS A 557 53.12 27.18 -34.67
N ASP A 558 53.32 26.25 -35.59
CA ASP A 558 53.26 26.53 -37.02
C ASP A 558 51.82 26.80 -37.49
N HIS A 559 51.67 27.63 -38.53
CA HIS A 559 50.37 27.95 -39.10
C HIS A 559 49.86 26.78 -39.96
N GLN A 560 48.60 26.40 -39.75
CA GLN A 560 47.98 25.26 -40.40
C GLN A 560 46.61 25.65 -40.98
N SER A 561 46.13 24.84 -41.92
CA SER A 561 44.74 24.90 -42.38
C SER A 561 43.88 23.93 -41.58
N TYR A 562 42.61 24.27 -41.38
CA TYR A 562 41.64 23.32 -40.83
C TYR A 562 41.35 22.21 -41.84
N VAL A 563 41.04 21.03 -41.33
CA VAL A 563 40.64 19.88 -42.16
C VAL A 563 39.32 20.22 -42.88
N SER A 564 39.31 20.04 -44.20
CA SER A 564 38.19 20.37 -45.08
C SER A 564 37.88 19.25 -46.07
N SER A 565 36.66 19.25 -46.58
CA SER A 565 36.15 18.41 -47.65
C SER A 565 35.72 19.26 -48.85
N ARG A 566 35.21 18.63 -49.92
CA ARG A 566 34.70 19.34 -51.11
C ARG A 566 33.57 20.33 -50.78
N SER A 567 32.88 20.13 -49.65
CA SER A 567 31.78 20.97 -49.16
C SER A 567 32.21 22.07 -48.17
N GLY A 568 33.51 22.18 -47.85
CA GLY A 568 34.03 23.19 -46.93
C GLY A 568 34.74 22.59 -45.71
N VAL A 569 34.93 23.40 -44.67
CA VAL A 569 35.61 22.96 -43.43
C VAL A 569 34.76 21.94 -42.70
N ASN A 570 35.37 20.84 -42.25
CA ASN A 570 34.66 19.78 -41.54
C ASN A 570 34.47 20.15 -40.07
N VAL A 571 33.24 19.97 -39.57
CA VAL A 571 32.93 20.11 -38.14
C VAL A 571 33.15 18.77 -37.44
N PHE A 572 33.83 18.83 -36.30
CA PHE A 572 34.08 17.72 -35.40
C PHE A 572 33.37 17.98 -34.07
N TYR A 573 33.02 16.89 -33.40
CA TYR A 573 32.34 16.89 -32.12
C TYR A 573 33.19 16.14 -31.10
N ARG A 574 33.17 16.58 -29.84
CA ARG A 574 33.77 15.86 -28.71
C ARG A 574 32.90 15.98 -27.47
N LEU A 575 32.90 14.98 -26.60
CA LEU A 575 32.25 15.12 -25.30
C LEU A 575 32.98 16.15 -24.44
N ASN A 576 32.23 16.87 -23.61
CA ASN A 576 32.84 17.69 -22.56
C ASN A 576 33.62 16.79 -21.58
N THR A 577 34.53 17.36 -20.80
CA THR A 577 35.44 16.57 -19.96
C THR A 577 34.70 15.71 -18.92
N PHE A 578 33.57 16.21 -18.40
CA PHE A 578 32.80 15.53 -17.36
C PHE A 578 32.02 14.34 -17.92
N LEU A 579 31.32 14.54 -19.04
CA LEU A 579 30.55 13.49 -19.71
C LEU A 579 31.44 12.45 -20.36
N ASP A 580 32.59 12.83 -20.93
CA ASP A 580 33.59 11.88 -21.44
C ASP A 580 33.99 10.88 -20.34
N ARG A 581 34.25 11.39 -19.12
CA ARG A 581 34.56 10.56 -17.95
C ARG A 581 33.37 9.73 -17.49
N ALA A 582 32.17 10.31 -17.42
CA ALA A 582 30.97 9.59 -16.99
C ALA A 582 30.64 8.43 -17.97
N SER A 583 30.74 8.69 -19.27
CA SER A 583 30.51 7.69 -20.31
C SER A 583 31.51 6.54 -20.24
N ASP A 584 32.80 6.85 -20.08
CA ASP A 584 33.87 5.85 -19.91
C ASP A 584 33.66 4.97 -18.66
N GLN A 585 33.04 5.50 -17.60
CA GLN A 585 32.69 4.74 -16.40
C GLN A 585 31.32 4.03 -16.46
N GLY A 586 30.69 3.95 -17.64
CA GLY A 586 29.44 3.22 -17.81
C GLY A 586 28.21 3.91 -17.19
N VAL A 587 28.25 5.24 -17.03
CA VAL A 587 27.12 6.00 -16.46
C VAL A 587 25.96 6.14 -17.46
N LEU A 588 26.22 6.15 -18.78
CA LEU A 588 25.16 6.40 -19.77
C LEU A 588 23.98 5.41 -19.72
N PRO A 589 24.18 4.07 -19.57
CA PRO A 589 23.08 3.14 -19.35
C PRO A 589 22.18 3.53 -18.16
N HIS A 590 22.75 3.97 -17.04
CA HIS A 590 21.99 4.39 -15.86
C HIS A 590 21.13 5.63 -16.15
N LEU A 591 21.66 6.58 -16.93
CA LEU A 591 20.90 7.76 -17.35
C LEU A 591 19.75 7.41 -18.29
N LEU A 592 19.94 6.44 -19.21
CA LEU A 592 18.86 5.94 -20.06
C LEU A 592 17.77 5.26 -19.24
N THR A 593 18.16 4.42 -18.29
CA THR A 593 17.23 3.75 -17.38
C THR A 593 16.40 4.76 -16.60
N TYR A 594 17.04 5.78 -16.02
CA TYR A 594 16.32 6.84 -15.32
C TYR A 594 15.38 7.63 -16.25
N ALA A 595 15.83 7.98 -17.45
CA ALA A 595 14.99 8.66 -18.43
C ALA A 595 13.76 7.82 -18.83
N ALA A 596 13.91 6.50 -18.97
CA ALA A 596 12.82 5.58 -19.30
C ALA A 596 11.82 5.45 -18.14
N LEU A 597 12.30 5.42 -16.89
CA LEU A 597 11.46 5.45 -15.70
C LEU A 597 10.65 6.76 -15.65
N LEU A 598 11.30 7.92 -15.81
CA LEU A 598 10.62 9.23 -15.83
C LEU A 598 9.59 9.37 -16.94
N LYS A 599 9.87 8.80 -18.12
CA LYS A 599 8.92 8.81 -19.24
C LYS A 599 7.63 8.05 -18.89
N THR A 600 7.74 7.00 -18.10
CA THR A 600 6.60 6.15 -17.70
C THR A 600 5.90 6.73 -16.48
N ASP A 601 6.66 7.16 -15.48
CA ASP A 601 6.18 7.79 -14.26
C ASP A 601 6.98 9.08 -13.97
N PRO A 602 6.42 10.26 -14.32
CA PRO A 602 7.06 11.55 -14.10
C PRO A 602 7.37 11.86 -12.63
N ILE A 603 6.80 11.13 -11.68
CA ILE A 603 6.95 11.34 -10.24
C ILE A 603 8.07 10.45 -9.65
N THR A 604 8.94 9.91 -10.50
CA THR A 604 10.07 9.09 -10.07
C THR A 604 11.17 9.93 -9.40
N PHE A 605 11.69 9.46 -8.26
CA PHE A 605 12.92 9.97 -7.65
C PHE A 605 13.94 8.84 -7.52
N LEU A 606 15.20 9.09 -7.87
CA LEU A 606 16.23 8.06 -7.97
C LEU A 606 17.58 8.53 -7.40
N LEU A 607 18.27 7.58 -6.77
CA LEU A 607 19.69 7.65 -6.45
C LEU A 607 20.47 6.73 -7.41
N PRO A 608 21.41 7.28 -8.20
CA PRO A 608 22.23 6.46 -9.10
C PRO A 608 23.41 5.91 -8.32
N GLY A 609 23.75 4.65 -8.51
CA GLY A 609 24.91 3.95 -7.98
C GLY A 609 25.13 4.18 -6.48
N VAL A 610 24.58 3.32 -5.63
CA VAL A 610 24.62 3.47 -4.17
C VAL A 610 25.47 2.37 -3.55
N ASP A 611 26.48 2.75 -2.78
CA ASP A 611 27.21 1.85 -1.90
C ASP A 611 26.45 1.73 -0.58
N VAL A 612 26.01 0.53 -0.24
CA VAL A 612 25.27 0.23 0.99
C VAL A 612 26.06 -0.67 1.91
N VAL A 613 25.95 -0.43 3.21
CA VAL A 613 26.48 -1.29 4.27
C VAL A 613 25.31 -1.78 5.11
N PHE A 614 25.05 -3.09 5.08
CA PHE A 614 23.95 -3.69 5.83
C PHE A 614 24.32 -3.94 7.30
N PRO A 615 23.32 -4.08 8.19
CA PRO A 615 23.55 -4.60 9.54
C PRO A 615 24.29 -5.93 9.47
N GLY A 616 25.47 -6.00 10.10
CA GLY A 616 26.40 -7.14 9.99
C GLY A 616 27.69 -6.83 9.21
N GLY A 617 27.76 -5.69 8.52
CA GLY A 617 28.98 -5.18 7.87
C GLY A 617 29.14 -5.56 6.40
N ASP A 618 28.22 -6.36 5.85
CA ASP A 618 28.21 -6.70 4.43
C ASP A 618 28.06 -5.44 3.57
N LYS A 619 28.86 -5.36 2.52
CA LYS A 619 28.84 -4.25 1.56
C LYS A 619 28.28 -4.71 0.22
N SER A 620 27.47 -3.86 -0.40
CA SER A 620 27.01 -4.06 -1.77
C SER A 620 26.96 -2.73 -2.50
N GLU A 621 27.22 -2.74 -3.81
CA GLU A 621 26.88 -1.65 -4.72
C GLU A 621 25.51 -1.98 -5.32
N VAL A 622 24.68 -0.97 -5.55
CA VAL A 622 23.37 -1.08 -6.19
C VAL A 622 23.29 0.01 -7.26
N ASP A 623 23.18 -0.38 -8.52
CA ASP A 623 23.25 0.59 -9.63
C ASP A 623 22.10 1.62 -9.58
N ILE A 624 20.90 1.22 -9.16
CA ILE A 624 19.74 2.11 -9.04
C ILE A 624 18.95 1.81 -7.76
N VAL A 625 18.61 2.86 -7.00
CA VAL A 625 17.57 2.82 -5.96
C VAL A 625 16.60 3.98 -6.21
N ALA A 626 15.29 3.72 -6.25
CA ALA A 626 14.30 4.73 -6.60
C ALA A 626 12.96 4.56 -5.87
N ILE A 627 12.18 5.65 -5.81
CA ILE A 627 10.73 5.58 -5.65
C ILE A 627 10.12 5.65 -7.05
N TYR A 628 9.36 4.62 -7.42
CA TYR A 628 8.69 4.49 -8.71
C TYR A 628 7.26 3.99 -8.49
N SER A 629 6.26 4.74 -8.93
CA SER A 629 4.83 4.42 -8.78
C SER A 629 4.42 4.06 -7.35
N GLY A 630 4.90 4.85 -6.38
CA GLY A 630 4.62 4.63 -4.96
C GLY A 630 5.25 3.36 -4.39
N LYS A 631 6.28 2.80 -5.03
CA LYS A 631 7.00 1.60 -4.59
C LYS A 631 8.50 1.86 -4.47
N LEU A 632 9.17 1.14 -3.57
CA LEU A 632 10.64 1.14 -3.51
C LEU A 632 11.17 0.21 -4.61
N LEU A 633 11.98 0.75 -5.50
CA LEU A 633 12.62 0.04 -6.59
C LEU A 633 14.13 -0.04 -6.31
N ALA A 634 14.72 -1.21 -6.53
CA ALA A 634 16.17 -1.39 -6.55
C ALA A 634 16.56 -2.29 -7.73
N GLY A 635 17.73 -2.06 -8.34
CA GLY A 635 18.10 -2.88 -9.48
C GLY A 635 19.48 -2.62 -10.06
N GLU A 636 19.75 -3.38 -11.11
CA GLU A 636 21.05 -3.49 -11.77
C GLU A 636 20.94 -3.04 -13.23
N VAL A 637 21.97 -2.35 -13.72
CA VAL A 637 22.04 -1.83 -15.09
C VAL A 637 23.29 -2.36 -15.79
N LYS A 638 23.13 -3.17 -16.83
CA LYS A 638 24.25 -3.74 -17.59
C LYS A 638 24.30 -3.24 -19.02
N THR A 639 25.51 -2.97 -19.49
CA THR A 639 25.73 -2.67 -20.90
C THR A 639 25.49 -3.91 -21.76
N SER A 640 25.95 -5.09 -21.33
CA SER A 640 25.73 -6.34 -22.06
C SER A 640 24.65 -7.21 -21.40
N PRO A 641 23.67 -7.73 -22.16
CA PRO A 641 22.71 -8.73 -21.68
C PRO A 641 23.37 -9.98 -21.10
N SER A 642 24.54 -10.37 -21.65
CA SER A 642 25.27 -11.58 -21.22
C SER A 642 25.82 -11.48 -19.79
N GLU A 643 25.83 -10.30 -19.18
CA GLU A 643 26.26 -10.10 -17.79
C GLU A 643 25.18 -10.53 -16.80
N PHE A 644 23.93 -10.71 -17.24
CA PHE A 644 22.84 -11.27 -16.45
C PHE A 644 22.83 -12.80 -16.53
N ASN A 645 23.74 -13.43 -15.80
CA ASN A 645 23.69 -14.87 -15.54
C ASN A 645 22.91 -15.19 -14.25
N ASP A 646 22.53 -16.45 -14.06
CA ASP A 646 21.71 -16.90 -12.93
C ASP A 646 22.29 -16.51 -11.55
N GLU A 647 23.60 -16.63 -11.37
CA GLU A 647 24.27 -16.28 -10.10
C GLU A 647 24.18 -14.77 -9.83
N GLN A 648 24.38 -13.96 -10.88
CA GLN A 648 24.27 -12.52 -10.82
C GLN A 648 22.83 -12.10 -10.46
N ILE A 649 21.84 -12.64 -11.16
CA ILE A 649 20.42 -12.35 -10.94
C ILE A 649 20.04 -12.67 -9.49
N LYS A 650 20.39 -13.86 -8.99
CA LYS A 650 20.14 -14.26 -7.61
C LYS A 650 20.75 -13.29 -6.60
N ARG A 651 21.99 -12.86 -6.83
CA ARG A 651 22.68 -11.91 -5.96
C ARG A 651 21.98 -10.56 -5.93
N ASP A 652 21.58 -10.03 -7.09
CA ASP A 652 21.02 -8.69 -7.23
C ASP A 652 19.58 -8.63 -6.68
N VAL A 653 18.78 -9.69 -6.93
CA VAL A 653 17.47 -9.88 -6.32
C VAL A 653 17.59 -10.00 -4.80
N SER A 654 18.56 -10.78 -4.31
CA SER A 654 18.80 -10.88 -2.86
C SER A 654 19.20 -9.53 -2.25
N CYS A 655 19.99 -8.72 -2.95
CA CYS A 655 20.34 -7.38 -2.48
C CYS A 655 19.11 -6.45 -2.43
N SER A 656 18.29 -6.47 -3.49
CA SER A 656 17.04 -5.70 -3.57
C SER A 656 16.07 -6.08 -2.45
N LYS A 657 15.94 -7.38 -2.16
CA LYS A 657 15.15 -7.89 -1.04
C LYS A 657 15.67 -7.40 0.32
N ARG A 658 16.99 -7.38 0.53
CA ARG A 658 17.60 -6.87 1.77
C ARG A 658 17.35 -5.39 1.98
N LEU A 659 17.30 -4.60 0.90
CA LEU A 659 16.87 -3.20 0.93
C LEU A 659 15.36 -3.02 1.13
N GLY A 660 14.58 -4.10 1.10
CA GLY A 660 13.13 -4.06 1.21
C GLY A 660 12.46 -3.45 -0.01
N ALA A 661 13.05 -3.61 -1.20
CA ALA A 661 12.42 -3.19 -2.45
C ALA A 661 11.11 -3.97 -2.69
N ASP A 662 10.13 -3.29 -3.28
CA ASP A 662 8.90 -3.88 -3.80
C ASP A 662 9.08 -4.32 -5.27
N VAL A 663 10.01 -3.68 -5.98
CA VAL A 663 10.30 -3.93 -7.40
C VAL A 663 11.80 -4.16 -7.60
N HIS A 664 12.15 -5.27 -8.26
CA HIS A 664 13.48 -5.49 -8.78
C HIS A 664 13.56 -5.01 -10.23
N LEU A 665 14.53 -4.14 -10.53
CA LEU A 665 14.77 -3.63 -11.87
C LEU A 665 15.98 -4.33 -12.52
N MET A 666 15.78 -4.79 -13.75
CA MET A 666 16.87 -5.15 -14.65
C MET A 666 16.84 -4.25 -15.87
N ALA A 667 17.97 -3.62 -16.16
CA ALA A 667 18.08 -2.77 -17.34
C ALA A 667 19.27 -3.14 -18.23
N SER A 668 19.05 -3.16 -19.54
CA SER A 668 20.13 -3.30 -20.53
C SER A 668 19.92 -2.46 -21.77
N VAL A 669 21.00 -1.94 -22.35
CA VAL A 669 20.95 -1.18 -23.61
C VAL A 669 20.74 -2.08 -24.84
N TRP A 670 20.66 -3.39 -24.67
CA TRP A 670 20.35 -4.37 -25.70
C TRP A 670 19.23 -5.29 -25.22
N ASP A 671 18.59 -6.01 -26.14
CA ASP A 671 17.49 -6.91 -25.82
C ASP A 671 17.90 -8.02 -24.83
N LEU A 672 17.07 -8.24 -23.82
CA LEU A 672 17.20 -9.35 -22.88
C LEU A 672 16.39 -10.55 -23.38
N SER A 673 17.06 -11.71 -23.52
CA SER A 673 16.41 -12.96 -23.92
C SER A 673 15.29 -13.38 -22.97
N GLN A 674 14.33 -14.18 -23.46
CA GLN A 674 13.22 -14.65 -22.64
C GLN A 674 13.68 -15.52 -21.47
N ASP A 675 14.66 -16.40 -21.70
CA ASP A 675 15.23 -17.26 -20.65
C ASP A 675 15.74 -16.44 -19.44
N VAL A 676 16.48 -15.36 -19.71
CA VAL A 676 16.98 -14.45 -18.67
C VAL A 676 15.84 -13.76 -17.92
N ARG A 677 14.78 -13.34 -18.63
CA ARG A 677 13.58 -12.72 -18.05
C ARG A 677 12.80 -13.70 -17.16
N GLU A 678 12.70 -14.95 -17.58
CA GLU A 678 12.01 -16.00 -16.83
C GLU A 678 12.76 -16.35 -15.54
N VAL A 679 14.08 -16.53 -15.60
CA VAL A 679 14.92 -16.77 -14.42
C VAL A 679 14.77 -15.62 -13.42
N ALA A 680 14.88 -14.37 -13.88
CA ALA A 680 14.72 -13.21 -13.03
C ALA A 680 13.31 -13.11 -12.42
N LYS A 681 12.27 -13.49 -13.17
CA LYS A 681 10.90 -13.48 -12.67
C LYS A 681 10.69 -14.49 -11.56
N VAL A 682 11.22 -15.71 -11.72
CA VAL A 682 11.15 -16.75 -10.68
C VAL A 682 11.83 -16.29 -9.40
N GLU A 683 13.03 -15.70 -9.49
CA GLU A 683 13.76 -15.21 -8.33
C GLU A 683 13.06 -14.01 -7.66
N ALA A 684 12.53 -13.06 -8.43
CA ALA A 684 11.78 -11.92 -7.91
C ALA A 684 10.48 -12.36 -7.22
N ASP A 685 9.70 -13.25 -7.85
CA ASP A 685 8.46 -13.80 -7.29
C ASP A 685 8.75 -14.58 -5.98
N ALA A 686 9.84 -15.37 -5.93
CA ALA A 686 10.30 -16.05 -4.71
C ALA A 686 10.76 -15.09 -3.61
N ALA A 687 11.21 -13.90 -3.98
CA ALA A 687 11.54 -12.83 -3.05
C ALA A 687 10.33 -11.99 -2.62
N GLY A 688 9.17 -12.15 -3.27
CA GLY A 688 7.96 -11.36 -3.04
C GLY A 688 8.02 -9.95 -3.64
N MET A 689 8.74 -9.80 -4.77
CA MET A 689 8.91 -8.52 -5.48
C MET A 689 8.37 -8.62 -6.91
N ASP A 690 7.91 -7.50 -7.45
CA ASP A 690 7.62 -7.40 -8.88
C ASP A 690 8.92 -7.29 -9.70
N LEU A 691 8.95 -7.80 -10.93
CA LEU A 691 10.07 -7.61 -11.86
C LEU A 691 9.75 -6.52 -12.87
N LEU A 692 10.63 -5.53 -13.00
CA LEU A 692 10.63 -4.54 -14.08
C LEU A 692 11.84 -4.75 -14.98
N VAL A 693 11.62 -4.91 -16.29
CA VAL A 693 12.67 -5.08 -17.28
C VAL A 693 12.64 -3.93 -18.28
N LEU A 694 13.77 -3.23 -18.44
CA LEU A 694 13.96 -2.19 -19.44
C LEU A 694 15.10 -2.58 -20.37
N ASP A 695 14.80 -2.84 -21.65
CA ASP A 695 15.79 -3.26 -22.64
C ASP A 695 15.91 -2.27 -23.81
N GLN A 696 16.51 -2.70 -24.92
CA GLN A 696 16.73 -1.85 -26.09
C GLN A 696 15.47 -1.11 -26.54
N SER A 697 14.31 -1.77 -26.49
CA SER A 697 13.05 -1.20 -26.96
C SER A 697 12.60 0.04 -26.17
N GLN A 698 12.92 0.09 -24.86
CA GLN A 698 12.63 1.24 -24.01
C GLN A 698 13.81 2.20 -23.88
N LEU A 699 15.04 1.70 -23.88
CA LEU A 699 16.24 2.50 -23.59
C LEU A 699 16.87 3.11 -24.84
N ARG A 700 16.68 2.53 -26.04
CA ARG A 700 17.27 3.02 -27.28
C ARG A 700 16.24 3.08 -28.41
N PRO A 701 15.35 4.08 -28.38
CA PRO A 701 14.37 4.27 -29.45
C PRO A 701 15.08 4.53 -30.78
N THR A 702 14.72 3.76 -31.81
CA THR A 702 15.30 3.87 -33.17
C THR A 702 14.69 4.99 -33.98
#